data_AF-A0A7Y2DYQ3-F1
#
_entry.id   AF-A0A7Y2DYQ3-F1
#
_cell.length_a   1.000
_cell.length_b   1.000
_cell.length_c   1.000
_cell.angle_alpha   90.00
_cell.angle_beta   90.00
_cell.angle_gamma   90.00
#
_symmetry.space_group_name_H-M   'P 1'
#
loop_
_entity.id
_entity.type
_entity.pdbx_description
1 polymer ?
#
loop_
_entity_poly.entity_id
_entity_poly.type
_entity_poly.pdbx_seq_one_letter_code
_entity_poly.pdbx_strand_id
1 'polypeptide(L)'
;MRRLFVIGIILMLLPAGIVFAQSSWECGTHTIYKKQLDSDRQMIIDQANLEEFTRAFAQNYKEEHQRSGVNYVMPIVFHIIHTYGSDNIEKLRVLEEVQNINDEFQKLVADSNNVAAMFRPIHADCEIEFRLAKIDPNGDCTNGITRTFSNLTLNAGENVKTLVKWPSDKYVNVWVVANIPGGTAAYAYLPTSGNVADHGVLCEATWIGNAIGSPTRVMAHELGHHLNLHHTWGGTNGPGTPGNCSDDDWVNDTPNCIGGFSCNPNGNTCSTLDNVHNIMDYTSCPIMFTEGQKVRMHAALNSGTGARNNLWTNANRVATGTDDNYVPVACAPIADFDDDFIRTCTGVPVTFKDGSWKGDPTNWTWTLPGATPSVSNDQNPVVVYNTPGTYDVTLTASNAGGSDTKTRSQIVEVRRAAAWYGIPFAESFENIAFPGGFWSVVNPGGKAWEIDNTVSYTGSKCLRLINYSGNTNQPDEFITPSYNLSNVSGTELTFKLAYGVRSTNSLEQLKVYYSTDCGKTWSIRYTKSGVALATAGIVSSPFVPAGPNQWREETVNLASSSISGHDNVIFKFEFTSDNSNNIYIDDINITGVVGISELSEEDISLNIHPNPSEQQVNIDFNIDKPRSGKIFVIDALGRTIDVIFEGDFMPGSNSFNYSEDLSKGLYLINVEIDGVVFSKRYLRN
;
A
#
# COMPACT_ATOMS: atom_id res chain seq x y z
N MET A 1 -36.42 39.59 57.97
CA MET A 1 -37.28 39.79 56.78
C MET A 1 -36.37 39.97 55.57
N ARG A 2 -36.49 39.08 54.57
CA ARG A 2 -36.36 39.30 53.10
C ARG A 2 -35.14 40.14 52.61
N ARG A 3 -34.23 39.67 51.74
CA ARG A 3 -34.39 38.90 50.50
C ARG A 3 -33.04 38.37 50.00
N LEU A 4 -33.11 37.22 49.31
CA LEU A 4 -32.08 36.62 48.46
C LEU A 4 -31.58 37.57 47.35
N PHE A 5 -30.31 37.46 46.99
CA PHE A 5 -29.82 37.67 45.63
C PHE A 5 -28.91 36.50 45.25
N VAL A 6 -29.37 35.71 44.28
CA VAL A 6 -28.61 34.64 43.62
C VAL A 6 -27.85 35.28 42.47
N ILE A 7 -26.52 35.23 42.49
CA ILE A 7 -25.68 35.62 41.35
C ILE A 7 -25.50 34.37 40.49
N GLY A 8 -26.17 34.35 39.34
CA GLY A 8 -25.96 33.36 38.30
C GLY A 8 -24.67 33.66 37.55
N ILE A 9 -23.73 32.72 37.57
CA ILE A 9 -22.54 32.72 36.71
C ILE A 9 -23.01 32.23 35.33
N ILE A 10 -23.15 33.16 34.38
CA ILE A 10 -23.29 32.84 32.96
C ILE A 10 -21.87 32.58 32.43
N LEU A 11 -21.50 31.30 32.29
CA LEU A 11 -20.34 30.89 31.52
C LEU A 11 -20.71 31.07 30.03
N MET A 12 -20.25 32.15 29.40
CA MET A 12 -20.26 32.28 27.95
C MET A 12 -19.29 31.25 27.37
N LEU A 13 -19.84 30.17 26.81
CA LEU A 13 -19.14 29.28 25.89
C LEU A 13 -18.84 30.08 24.60
N LEU A 14 -17.63 30.64 24.51
CA LEU A 14 -17.04 31.05 23.24
C LEU A 14 -16.88 29.77 22.38
N PRO A 15 -17.43 29.70 21.16
CA PRO A 15 -17.04 28.67 20.24
C PRO A 15 -15.58 28.93 19.89
N ALA A 16 -14.71 28.02 20.31
CA ALA A 16 -13.36 27.92 19.75
C ALA A 16 -13.55 27.64 18.26
N GLY A 17 -13.54 28.70 17.47
CA GLY A 17 -13.36 28.60 16.03
C GLY A 17 -12.05 27.86 15.83
N ILE A 18 -12.14 26.66 15.28
CA ILE A 18 -10.98 25.96 14.73
C ILE A 18 -10.46 26.89 13.64
N VAL A 19 -9.45 27.69 13.97
CA VAL A 19 -8.63 28.35 12.98
C VAL A 19 -7.92 27.21 12.27
N PHE A 20 -8.42 26.83 11.11
CA PHE A 20 -7.60 26.14 10.14
C PHE A 20 -6.42 27.06 9.89
N ALA A 21 -5.25 26.71 10.41
CA ALA A 21 -4.02 27.32 9.96
C ALA A 21 -4.00 27.12 8.45
N GLN A 22 -4.03 28.21 7.69
CA GLN A 22 -3.73 28.17 6.26
C GLN A 22 -2.35 27.55 6.17
N SER A 23 -2.25 26.34 5.62
CA SER A 23 -0.97 25.75 5.28
C SER A 23 -0.26 26.76 4.37
N SER A 24 0.87 27.31 4.82
CA SER A 24 1.75 28.08 3.95
C SER A 24 2.30 27.10 2.92
N TRP A 25 1.79 27.17 1.70
CA TRP A 25 2.31 26.38 0.58
C TRP A 25 3.66 26.99 0.19
N GLU A 26 4.70 26.46 0.81
CA GLU A 26 6.09 26.84 0.60
C GLU A 26 6.66 26.11 -0.63
N CYS A 27 7.46 26.80 -1.44
CA CYS A 27 8.24 26.19 -2.50
C CYS A 27 9.35 25.32 -1.92
N GLY A 28 9.40 24.06 -2.36
CA GLY A 28 10.47 23.14 -1.96
C GLY A 28 11.85 23.60 -2.44
N THR A 29 11.96 24.22 -3.62
CA THR A 29 13.22 24.74 -4.20
C THR A 29 13.81 25.82 -3.30
N HIS A 30 12.97 26.75 -2.85
CA HIS A 30 13.42 27.81 -1.96
C HIS A 30 13.84 27.30 -0.59
N THR A 31 13.06 26.35 -0.03
CA THR A 31 13.34 25.72 1.25
C THR A 31 14.69 24.99 1.21
N ILE A 32 14.94 24.20 0.17
CA ILE A 32 16.20 23.46 0.05
C ILE A 32 17.39 24.38 -0.23
N TYR A 33 17.23 25.39 -1.10
CA TYR A 33 18.28 26.36 -1.41
C TYR A 33 18.72 27.14 -0.16
N LYS A 34 17.78 27.64 0.64
CA LYS A 34 18.09 28.33 1.91
C LYS A 34 18.81 27.42 2.90
N LYS A 35 18.32 26.19 3.07
CA LYS A 35 18.97 25.20 3.95
C LYS A 35 20.42 24.94 3.53
N GLN A 36 20.69 24.89 2.23
CA GLN A 36 22.05 24.72 1.71
C GLN A 36 22.91 25.96 1.90
N LEU A 37 22.38 27.15 1.61
CA LEU A 37 23.07 28.43 1.78
C LEU A 37 23.55 28.66 3.22
N ASP A 38 22.74 28.27 4.20
CA ASP A 38 23.09 28.33 5.63
C ASP A 38 24.28 27.41 5.98
N SER A 39 24.49 26.35 5.19
CA SER A 39 25.53 25.34 5.40
C SER A 39 26.77 25.52 4.51
N ASP A 40 26.67 26.24 3.38
CA ASP A 40 27.74 26.41 2.41
C ASP A 40 27.82 27.86 1.89
N ARG A 41 28.83 28.59 2.36
CA ARG A 41 29.06 29.98 1.93
C ARG A 41 29.61 30.10 0.51
N GLN A 42 30.12 29.01 -0.09
CA GLN A 42 30.61 29.03 -1.46
C GLN A 42 29.48 29.35 -2.45
N MET A 43 28.25 28.94 -2.12
CA MET A 43 27.06 29.24 -2.91
C MET A 43 26.80 30.76 -3.07
N ILE A 44 27.17 31.59 -2.09
CA ILE A 44 27.04 33.06 -2.19
C ILE A 44 27.98 33.60 -3.27
N ILE A 45 29.20 33.08 -3.33
CA ILE A 45 30.21 33.48 -4.32
C ILE A 45 29.77 33.01 -5.71
N ASP A 46 29.31 31.77 -5.81
CA ASP A 46 28.87 31.18 -7.07
C ASP A 46 27.63 31.91 -7.62
N GLN A 47 26.72 32.35 -6.74
CA GLN A 47 25.60 33.23 -7.13
C GLN A 47 26.08 34.56 -7.67
N ALA A 48 26.99 35.24 -6.96
CA ALA A 48 27.51 36.53 -7.43
C ALA A 48 28.19 36.42 -8.80
N ASN A 49 29.00 35.36 -9.00
CA ASN A 49 29.66 35.07 -10.27
C ASN A 49 28.66 34.76 -11.39
N LEU A 50 27.62 33.96 -11.11
CA LEU A 50 26.58 33.62 -12.08
C LEU A 50 25.76 34.86 -12.48
N GLU A 51 25.44 35.74 -11.52
CA GLU A 51 24.74 36.99 -11.81
C GLU A 51 25.59 37.94 -12.66
N GLU A 52 26.89 38.05 -12.40
CA GLU A 52 27.80 38.85 -13.22
C GLU A 52 27.89 38.30 -14.64
N PHE A 53 28.06 36.98 -14.79
CA PHE A 53 28.04 36.32 -16.09
C PHE A 53 26.71 36.56 -16.83
N THR A 54 25.59 36.41 -16.14
CA THR A 54 24.25 36.59 -16.72
C THR A 54 24.05 38.00 -17.25
N ARG A 55 24.48 39.03 -16.51
CA ARG A 55 24.41 40.43 -16.97
C ARG A 55 25.27 40.66 -18.21
N ALA A 56 26.50 40.14 -18.23
CA ALA A 56 27.40 40.27 -19.38
C ALA A 56 26.87 39.54 -20.62
N PHE A 57 26.34 38.33 -20.43
CA PHE A 57 25.71 37.54 -21.49
C PHE A 57 24.49 38.25 -22.08
N ALA A 58 23.60 38.78 -21.23
CA ALA A 58 22.41 39.49 -21.67
C ALA A 58 22.71 40.76 -22.50
N GLN A 59 23.82 41.45 -22.21
CA GLN A 59 24.25 42.62 -22.98
C GLN A 59 24.65 42.26 -24.42
N ASN A 60 25.31 41.12 -24.62
CA ASN A 60 25.82 40.67 -25.92
C ASN A 60 24.84 39.73 -26.67
N TYR A 61 23.75 39.31 -26.00
CA TYR A 61 22.83 38.29 -26.50
C TYR A 61 22.31 38.55 -27.93
N LYS A 62 21.91 39.79 -28.23
CA LYS A 62 21.34 40.19 -29.52
C LYS A 62 22.35 40.21 -30.67
N GLU A 63 23.64 40.32 -30.38
CA GLU A 63 24.69 40.35 -31.41
C GLU A 63 25.12 38.93 -31.82
N GLU A 64 24.96 37.95 -30.92
CA GLU A 64 25.42 36.57 -31.12
C GLU A 64 24.31 35.57 -31.51
N HIS A 65 23.03 35.84 -31.18
CA HIS A 65 21.90 34.92 -31.35
C HIS A 65 20.94 35.37 -32.47
N GLN A 66 21.33 35.17 -33.73
CA GLN A 66 20.48 35.38 -34.92
C GLN A 66 19.87 34.08 -35.50
N ARG A 67 19.89 32.97 -34.76
CA ARG A 67 19.47 31.66 -35.26
C ARG A 67 18.03 31.35 -34.87
N SER A 68 17.18 31.13 -35.86
CA SER A 68 15.81 30.63 -35.66
C SER A 68 15.80 29.11 -35.38
N GLY A 69 15.06 28.66 -34.36
CA GLY A 69 14.82 27.25 -34.05
C GLY A 69 15.41 26.80 -32.70
N VAL A 70 15.23 25.52 -32.36
CA VAL A 70 15.77 24.93 -31.11
C VAL A 70 17.30 25.03 -31.12
N ASN A 71 17.84 25.70 -30.10
CA ASN A 71 19.27 25.94 -29.95
C ASN A 71 19.90 25.09 -28.83
N TYR A 72 19.09 24.63 -27.86
CA TYR A 72 19.56 23.88 -26.69
C TYR A 72 18.80 22.56 -26.54
N VAL A 73 19.41 21.45 -26.95
CA VAL A 73 18.86 20.10 -26.78
C VAL A 73 19.53 19.43 -25.59
N MET A 74 18.77 19.11 -24.54
CA MET A 74 19.28 18.56 -23.29
C MET A 74 18.84 17.10 -23.07
N PRO A 75 19.76 16.19 -22.71
CA PRO A 75 19.43 14.84 -22.29
C PRO A 75 18.76 14.85 -20.92
N ILE A 76 17.57 14.27 -20.81
CA ILE A 76 16.82 14.11 -19.54
C ILE A 76 16.66 12.63 -19.19
N VAL A 77 16.69 12.32 -17.90
CA VAL A 77 16.47 10.98 -17.36
C VAL A 77 15.48 11.04 -16.20
N PHE A 78 14.52 10.11 -16.17
CA PHE A 78 13.53 9.96 -15.11
C PHE A 78 13.86 8.73 -14.26
N HIS A 79 14.10 8.95 -12.97
CA HIS A 79 14.32 7.92 -11.96
C HIS A 79 13.04 7.69 -11.17
N ILE A 80 12.27 6.66 -11.54
CA ILE A 80 11.05 6.28 -10.82
C ILE A 80 11.43 5.49 -9.57
N ILE A 81 11.21 6.06 -8.39
CA ILE A 81 11.37 5.36 -7.11
C ILE A 81 9.99 4.90 -6.66
N HIS A 82 9.78 3.59 -6.50
CA HIS A 82 8.43 3.06 -6.27
C HIS A 82 8.33 1.99 -5.19
N THR A 83 7.11 1.72 -4.75
CA THR A 83 6.71 0.52 -3.99
C THR A 83 5.74 -0.36 -4.79
N TYR A 84 5.86 -0.36 -6.11
CA TYR A 84 4.97 -1.05 -7.08
C TYR A 84 3.51 -0.55 -7.10
N GLY A 85 3.21 0.49 -6.32
CA GLY A 85 1.92 1.15 -6.25
C GLY A 85 1.70 2.16 -7.39
N SER A 86 0.88 3.18 -7.11
CA SER A 86 0.59 4.26 -8.07
C SER A 86 1.80 5.15 -8.39
N ASP A 87 2.84 5.06 -7.58
CA ASP A 87 4.14 5.71 -7.76
C ASP A 87 5.01 5.02 -8.82
N ASN A 88 4.73 3.74 -9.16
CA ASN A 88 5.37 3.04 -10.27
C ASN A 88 4.75 3.44 -11.63
N ILE A 89 4.82 4.73 -11.97
CA ILE A 89 4.11 5.31 -13.11
C ILE A 89 4.52 4.68 -14.46
N GLU A 90 3.58 4.53 -15.37
CA GLU A 90 3.79 3.99 -16.70
C GLU A 90 4.70 4.90 -17.57
N LYS A 91 5.40 4.29 -18.53
CA LYS A 91 6.26 5.00 -19.48
C LYS A 91 5.51 6.11 -20.24
N LEU A 92 4.25 5.87 -20.59
CA LEU A 92 3.43 6.83 -21.33
C LEU A 92 3.36 8.18 -20.60
N ARG A 93 3.18 8.19 -19.28
CA ARG A 93 3.14 9.42 -18.50
C ARG A 93 4.44 10.21 -18.52
N VAL A 94 5.58 9.52 -18.56
CA VAL A 94 6.89 10.18 -18.73
C VAL A 94 7.00 10.78 -20.14
N LEU A 95 6.53 10.08 -21.17
CA LEU A 95 6.53 10.59 -22.55
C LEU A 95 5.60 11.81 -22.70
N GLU A 96 4.41 11.77 -22.09
CA GLU A 96 3.51 12.92 -22.01
C GLU A 96 4.18 14.11 -21.35
N GLU A 97 4.87 13.90 -20.22
CA GLU A 97 5.53 15.00 -19.52
C GLU A 97 6.67 15.61 -20.34
N VAL A 98 7.47 14.78 -21.01
CA VAL A 98 8.52 15.27 -21.91
C VAL A 98 7.94 16.08 -23.07
N GLN A 99 6.77 15.70 -23.59
CA GLN A 99 6.07 16.51 -24.58
C GLN A 99 5.56 17.83 -23.97
N ASN A 100 4.92 17.78 -22.80
CA ASN A 100 4.38 18.95 -22.11
C ASN A 100 5.48 20.00 -21.86
N ILE A 101 6.62 19.61 -21.30
CA ILE A 101 7.74 20.53 -21.06
C ILE A 101 8.30 21.10 -22.38
N ASN A 102 8.38 20.30 -23.45
CA ASN A 102 8.82 20.82 -24.74
C ASN A 102 7.82 21.85 -25.29
N ASP A 103 6.52 21.61 -25.17
CA ASP A 103 5.51 22.57 -25.61
C ASP A 103 5.56 23.88 -24.81
N GLU A 104 5.81 23.78 -23.50
CA GLU A 104 5.95 24.92 -22.58
C GLU A 104 7.20 25.76 -22.88
N PHE A 105 8.35 25.12 -23.07
CA PHE A 105 9.61 25.80 -23.38
C PHE A 105 9.68 26.32 -24.82
N GLN A 106 8.91 25.76 -25.76
CA GLN A 106 8.92 26.18 -27.17
C GLN A 106 7.71 27.03 -27.56
N LYS A 107 6.89 27.48 -26.58
CA LYS A 107 5.69 28.29 -26.85
C LYS A 107 4.70 27.59 -27.80
N LEU A 108 4.62 26.27 -27.73
CA LEU A 108 3.69 25.45 -28.52
C LEU A 108 2.41 25.09 -27.75
N VAL A 109 2.27 25.56 -26.50
CA VAL A 109 1.08 25.32 -25.69
C VAL A 109 -0.18 25.86 -26.36
N ALA A 110 -1.22 25.03 -26.44
CA ALA A 110 -2.47 25.34 -27.17
C ALA A 110 -3.22 26.58 -26.62
N ASP A 111 -3.04 26.87 -25.33
CA ASP A 111 -3.61 28.00 -24.61
C ASP A 111 -2.74 29.26 -24.67
N SER A 112 -1.66 29.29 -25.45
CA SER A 112 -0.78 30.46 -25.60
C SER A 112 -1.53 31.75 -26.00
N ASN A 113 -2.71 31.65 -26.63
CA ASN A 113 -3.53 32.81 -26.98
C ASN A 113 -4.20 33.50 -25.76
N ASN A 114 -4.29 32.79 -24.64
CA ASN A 114 -4.85 33.28 -23.38
C ASN A 114 -3.90 34.22 -22.63
N VAL A 115 -2.61 34.28 -23.02
CA VAL A 115 -1.65 35.23 -22.49
C VAL A 115 -2.21 36.65 -22.61
N ALA A 116 -2.17 37.39 -21.50
CA ALA A 116 -2.69 38.74 -21.41
C ALA A 116 -2.02 39.64 -22.46
N ALA A 117 -2.81 40.52 -23.08
CA ALA A 117 -2.41 41.25 -24.28
C ALA A 117 -1.08 42.01 -24.13
N MET A 118 -0.79 42.57 -22.94
CA MET A 118 0.45 43.30 -22.70
C MET A 118 1.70 42.42 -22.56
N PHE A 119 1.54 41.12 -22.28
CA PHE A 119 2.65 40.17 -22.15
C PHE A 119 2.90 39.35 -23.43
N ARG A 120 1.97 39.36 -24.39
CA ARG A 120 2.16 38.67 -25.68
C ARG A 120 3.44 39.07 -26.44
N PRO A 121 3.86 40.36 -26.46
CA PRO A 121 5.09 40.76 -27.15
C PRO A 121 6.36 40.20 -26.52
N ILE A 122 6.31 39.80 -25.24
CA ILE A 122 7.44 39.24 -24.50
C ILE A 122 7.29 37.74 -24.23
N HIS A 123 6.23 37.08 -24.71
CA HIS A 123 6.08 35.63 -24.55
C HIS A 123 7.13 34.92 -25.42
N ALA A 124 8.05 34.19 -24.78
CA ALA A 124 9.19 33.60 -25.43
C ALA A 124 8.95 32.15 -25.89
N ASP A 125 9.43 31.86 -27.11
CA ASP A 125 9.96 30.53 -27.43
C ASP A 125 11.37 30.47 -26.85
N CYS A 126 11.59 29.65 -25.83
CA CYS A 126 12.86 29.55 -25.13
C CYS A 126 13.91 28.78 -25.91
N GLU A 127 13.57 28.14 -27.03
CA GLU A 127 14.48 27.39 -27.91
C GLU A 127 15.20 26.23 -27.19
N ILE A 128 14.55 25.67 -26.18
CA ILE A 128 15.04 24.56 -25.36
C ILE A 128 14.18 23.32 -25.66
N GLU A 129 14.85 22.19 -25.87
CA GLU A 129 14.23 20.88 -26.06
C GLU A 129 14.85 19.86 -25.10
N PHE A 130 14.01 19.09 -24.43
CA PHE A 130 14.40 17.96 -23.60
C PHE A 130 14.16 16.66 -24.35
N ARG A 131 15.17 15.80 -24.39
CA ARG A 131 15.09 14.47 -25.01
C ARG A 131 15.47 13.40 -24.01
N LEU A 132 14.63 12.38 -23.86
CA LEU A 132 14.98 11.22 -23.04
C LEU A 132 16.29 10.62 -23.54
N ALA A 133 17.26 10.49 -22.65
CA ALA A 133 18.55 9.89 -22.93
C ALA A 133 18.38 8.48 -23.53
N LYS A 134 19.23 8.13 -24.49
CA LYS A 134 19.23 6.83 -25.16
C LYS A 134 20.47 5.99 -24.88
N ILE A 135 21.49 6.62 -24.30
CA ILE A 135 22.70 5.98 -23.79
C ILE A 135 22.84 6.38 -22.32
N ASP A 136 23.09 5.40 -21.45
CA ASP A 136 23.29 5.61 -20.02
C ASP A 136 24.76 5.97 -19.68
N PRO A 137 25.10 6.28 -18.42
CA PRO A 137 26.47 6.66 -18.06
C PRO A 137 27.54 5.60 -18.32
N ASN A 138 27.17 4.33 -18.43
CA ASN A 138 28.09 3.22 -18.71
C ASN A 138 28.26 2.97 -20.21
N GLY A 139 27.51 3.68 -21.07
CA GLY A 139 27.52 3.50 -22.52
C GLY A 139 26.52 2.45 -23.01
N ASP A 140 25.70 1.89 -22.12
CA ASP A 140 24.66 0.95 -22.50
C ASP A 140 23.43 1.69 -23.01
N CYS A 141 22.67 1.04 -23.89
CA CYS A 141 21.43 1.64 -24.37
C CYS A 141 20.41 1.77 -23.22
N THR A 142 19.55 2.78 -23.30
CA THR A 142 18.50 3.05 -22.33
C THR A 142 17.30 3.71 -23.00
N ASN A 143 16.14 3.71 -22.34
CA ASN A 143 14.98 4.49 -22.76
C ASN A 143 14.86 5.84 -22.01
N GLY A 144 15.83 6.16 -21.15
CA GLY A 144 15.86 7.38 -20.33
C GLY A 144 15.02 7.29 -19.07
N ILE A 145 14.58 6.08 -18.69
CA ILE A 145 13.75 5.82 -17.51
C ILE A 145 14.38 4.69 -16.70
N THR A 146 14.67 4.94 -15.43
CA THR A 146 15.09 3.91 -14.49
C THR A 146 13.98 3.63 -13.49
N ARG A 147 13.92 2.41 -12.96
CA ARG A 147 12.99 2.02 -11.90
C ARG A 147 13.74 1.41 -10.73
N THR A 148 13.48 1.92 -9.53
CA THR A 148 14.14 1.45 -8.31
C THR A 148 13.09 1.26 -7.22
N PHE A 149 12.94 0.02 -6.74
CA PHE A 149 12.11 -0.23 -5.58
C PHE A 149 12.74 0.34 -4.30
N SER A 150 12.01 1.18 -3.56
CA SER A 150 12.43 1.66 -2.25
C SER A 150 11.30 2.34 -1.48
N ASN A 151 11.10 1.94 -0.23
CA ASN A 151 10.17 2.59 0.70
C ASN A 151 10.52 4.06 1.02
N LEU A 152 11.73 4.51 0.69
CA LEU A 152 12.11 5.93 0.85
C LEU A 152 11.23 6.87 0.02
N THR A 153 10.59 6.37 -1.05
CA THR A 153 9.67 7.13 -1.90
C THR A 153 8.45 7.66 -1.15
N LEU A 154 8.04 7.01 -0.05
CA LEU A 154 6.89 7.39 0.77
C LEU A 154 7.17 8.60 1.69
N ASN A 155 8.45 8.92 1.92
CA ASN A 155 8.91 10.05 2.71
C ASN A 155 10.18 10.60 2.05
N ALA A 156 10.05 11.06 0.81
CA ALA A 156 11.18 11.39 -0.03
C ALA A 156 11.80 12.76 0.28
N GLY A 157 13.08 12.88 -0.05
CA GLY A 157 13.87 14.09 -0.02
C GLY A 157 15.26 13.79 -0.60
N GLU A 158 16.31 14.39 -0.04
CA GLU A 158 17.68 14.15 -0.52
C GLU A 158 18.15 12.68 -0.39
N ASN A 159 17.54 11.91 0.51
CA ASN A 159 17.82 10.49 0.69
C ASN A 159 17.59 9.67 -0.59
N VAL A 160 16.58 10.00 -1.40
CA VAL A 160 16.27 9.22 -2.62
C VAL A 160 17.30 9.40 -3.72
N LYS A 161 18.00 10.55 -3.75
CA LYS A 161 19.07 10.82 -4.72
C LYS A 161 20.29 9.91 -4.53
N THR A 162 20.45 9.33 -3.35
CA THR A 162 21.52 8.37 -3.07
C THR A 162 21.25 6.98 -3.66
N LEU A 163 20.00 6.66 -4.01
CA LEU A 163 19.61 5.37 -4.57
C LEU A 163 20.05 5.23 -6.03
N VAL A 164 19.90 6.31 -6.81
CA VAL A 164 20.21 6.36 -8.23
C VAL A 164 20.41 7.81 -8.65
N LYS A 165 21.45 8.07 -9.44
CA LYS A 165 21.67 9.36 -10.11
C LYS A 165 22.64 9.19 -11.27
N TRP A 166 22.47 9.97 -12.32
CA TRP A 166 23.41 10.06 -13.44
C TRP A 166 24.22 11.36 -13.35
N PRO A 167 25.40 11.46 -14.02
CA PRO A 167 26.21 12.67 -13.98
C PRO A 167 25.44 13.91 -14.42
N SER A 168 25.19 14.85 -13.50
CA SER A 168 24.32 16.01 -13.75
C SER A 168 24.90 17.05 -14.71
N ASP A 169 26.18 16.91 -15.08
CA ASP A 169 26.83 17.66 -16.16
C ASP A 169 26.52 17.08 -17.55
N LYS A 170 26.00 15.86 -17.62
CA LYS A 170 25.61 15.18 -18.86
C LYS A 170 24.10 14.99 -19.00
N TYR A 171 23.38 14.86 -17.90
CA TYR A 171 21.95 14.55 -17.87
C TYR A 171 21.20 15.46 -16.91
N VAL A 172 20.01 15.91 -17.30
CA VAL A 172 19.03 16.48 -16.38
C VAL A 172 18.36 15.33 -15.63
N ASN A 173 18.68 15.17 -14.34
CA ASN A 173 18.10 14.13 -13.50
C ASN A 173 16.72 14.56 -12.98
N VAL A 174 15.72 13.70 -13.13
CA VAL A 174 14.39 13.87 -12.52
C VAL A 174 14.08 12.65 -11.66
N TRP A 175 13.96 12.83 -10.35
CA TRP A 175 13.53 11.79 -9.43
C TRP A 175 12.02 11.88 -9.23
N VAL A 176 11.32 10.77 -9.49
CA VAL A 176 9.87 10.67 -9.31
C VAL A 176 9.58 9.80 -8.10
N VAL A 177 8.78 10.31 -7.16
CA VAL A 177 8.54 9.70 -5.84
C VAL A 177 7.06 9.68 -5.45
N ALA A 178 6.66 8.84 -4.51
CA ALA A 178 5.28 8.73 -4.07
C ALA A 178 4.83 9.97 -3.27
N ASN A 179 5.67 10.43 -2.33
CA ASN A 179 5.38 11.59 -1.51
C ASN A 179 6.63 12.36 -1.07
N ILE A 180 6.55 13.68 -1.14
CA ILE A 180 7.49 14.60 -0.51
C ILE A 180 6.79 15.18 0.75
N PRO A 181 7.34 14.98 1.96
CA PRO A 181 6.74 15.49 3.18
C PRO A 181 6.56 17.02 3.17
N GLY A 182 5.47 17.50 3.78
CA GLY A 182 5.17 18.93 3.88
C GLY A 182 4.26 19.50 2.79
N GLY A 183 3.75 18.65 1.89
CA GLY A 183 2.82 19.07 0.82
C GLY A 183 3.49 19.67 -0.41
N THR A 184 4.81 19.50 -0.53
CA THR A 184 5.60 19.95 -1.67
C THR A 184 5.34 19.08 -2.89
N ALA A 185 4.90 19.67 -4.00
CA ALA A 185 4.70 18.94 -5.25
C ALA A 185 6.02 18.50 -5.90
N ALA A 186 6.99 19.41 -5.93
CA ALA A 186 8.31 19.19 -6.49
C ALA A 186 9.32 20.22 -5.96
N TYR A 187 10.61 19.99 -6.22
CA TYR A 187 11.65 20.98 -6.08
C TYR A 187 12.85 20.70 -6.97
N ALA A 188 13.52 21.76 -7.39
CA ALA A 188 14.74 21.76 -8.17
C ALA A 188 15.96 22.23 -7.37
N TYR A 189 17.13 21.92 -7.90
CA TYR A 189 18.38 22.57 -7.52
C TYR A 189 18.73 23.66 -8.54
N LEU A 190 18.94 24.88 -8.05
CA LEU A 190 19.46 26.01 -8.83
C LEU A 190 20.90 25.68 -9.29
N PRO A 191 21.45 26.38 -10.31
CA PRO A 191 22.83 26.15 -10.74
C PRO A 191 23.88 26.33 -9.62
N THR A 192 23.55 27.13 -8.61
CA THR A 192 24.41 27.47 -7.47
C THR A 192 24.14 26.63 -6.23
N SER A 193 23.16 25.73 -6.27
CA SER A 193 22.90 24.76 -5.20
C SER A 193 24.11 23.86 -4.95
N GLY A 194 24.26 23.34 -3.73
CA GLY A 194 25.48 22.72 -3.20
C GLY A 194 26.24 21.77 -4.15
N ASN A 195 26.04 20.45 -4.02
CA ASN A 195 26.82 19.49 -4.80
C ASN A 195 26.20 19.27 -6.19
N VAL A 196 26.96 19.57 -7.24
CA VAL A 196 26.57 19.37 -8.65
C VAL A 196 26.04 17.97 -8.92
N ALA A 197 26.59 16.94 -8.28
CA ALA A 197 26.12 15.56 -8.46
C ALA A 197 24.67 15.32 -8.01
N ASP A 198 24.08 16.22 -7.22
CA ASP A 198 22.71 16.13 -6.72
C ASP A 198 21.76 17.08 -7.47
N HIS A 199 22.25 17.73 -8.54
CA HIS A 199 21.47 18.67 -9.34
C HIS A 199 20.44 17.94 -10.20
N GLY A 200 19.22 18.46 -10.20
CA GLY A 200 18.08 17.92 -10.92
C GLY A 200 16.77 18.40 -10.29
N VAL A 201 15.69 17.64 -10.52
CA VAL A 201 14.35 17.89 -9.99
C VAL A 201 13.86 16.66 -9.21
N LEU A 202 13.35 16.84 -8.00
CA LEU A 202 12.56 15.83 -7.29
C LEU A 202 11.08 16.20 -7.42
N CYS A 203 10.23 15.28 -7.88
CA CYS A 203 8.83 15.53 -8.15
C CYS A 203 7.95 14.36 -7.69
N GLU A 204 6.80 14.65 -7.07
CA GLU A 204 5.85 13.58 -6.77
C GLU A 204 5.23 13.02 -8.05
N ALA A 205 5.00 11.71 -8.03
CA ALA A 205 4.44 10.96 -9.13
C ALA A 205 3.12 11.57 -9.61
N THR A 206 2.28 12.15 -8.76
CA THR A 206 0.99 12.75 -9.13
C THR A 206 1.10 13.90 -10.14
N TRP A 207 2.25 14.58 -10.23
CA TRP A 207 2.41 15.78 -11.06
C TRP A 207 3.02 15.52 -12.44
N ILE A 208 3.42 14.28 -12.74
CA ILE A 208 4.05 13.91 -14.02
C ILE A 208 3.01 13.62 -15.11
N GLY A 209 3.14 14.22 -16.29
CA GLY A 209 2.25 13.99 -17.42
C GLY A 209 0.83 14.48 -17.10
N ASN A 210 -0.17 13.78 -17.63
CA ASN A 210 -1.57 14.22 -17.52
C ASN A 210 -2.33 13.50 -16.41
N ALA A 211 -1.67 13.18 -15.29
CA ALA A 211 -2.23 12.34 -14.22
C ALA A 211 -3.57 12.86 -13.66
N ILE A 212 -3.74 14.19 -13.62
CA ILE A 212 -4.95 14.86 -13.13
C ILE A 212 -5.89 15.30 -14.27
N GLY A 213 -5.74 14.72 -15.46
CA GLY A 213 -6.55 15.00 -16.64
C GLY A 213 -6.09 16.19 -17.49
N SER A 214 -5.04 16.90 -17.07
CA SER A 214 -4.41 17.99 -17.82
C SER A 214 -2.94 18.17 -17.42
N PRO A 215 -2.11 18.81 -18.27
CA PRO A 215 -0.76 19.23 -17.89
C PRO A 215 -0.79 20.15 -16.66
N THR A 216 0.15 19.97 -15.73
CA THR A 216 0.18 20.70 -14.45
C THR A 216 1.17 21.87 -14.43
N ARG A 217 2.09 21.92 -15.41
CA ARG A 217 3.20 22.89 -15.54
C ARG A 217 4.21 22.90 -14.38
N VAL A 218 4.05 22.00 -13.39
CA VAL A 218 4.97 21.89 -12.24
C VAL A 218 6.38 21.58 -12.72
N MET A 219 6.56 20.67 -13.68
CA MET A 219 7.90 20.35 -14.15
C MET A 219 8.56 21.50 -14.89
N ALA A 220 7.85 22.28 -15.72
CA ALA A 220 8.46 23.47 -16.32
C ALA A 220 8.82 24.54 -15.30
N HIS A 221 8.00 24.73 -14.26
CA HIS A 221 8.35 25.60 -13.14
C HIS A 221 9.68 25.18 -12.51
N GLU A 222 9.82 23.89 -12.16
CA GLU A 222 11.04 23.37 -11.56
C GLU A 222 12.24 23.36 -12.52
N LEU A 223 12.03 23.09 -13.80
CA LEU A 223 13.08 23.20 -14.81
C LEU A 223 13.49 24.66 -15.05
N GLY A 224 12.57 25.61 -14.90
CA GLY A 224 12.88 27.04 -14.86
C GLY A 224 13.84 27.37 -13.73
N HIS A 225 13.56 26.90 -12.50
CA HIS A 225 14.51 26.99 -11.39
C HIS A 225 15.83 26.28 -11.68
N HIS A 226 15.78 25.07 -12.23
CA HIS A 226 16.98 24.35 -12.63
C HIS A 226 17.85 25.19 -13.59
N LEU A 227 17.22 26.00 -14.45
CA LEU A 227 17.83 26.90 -15.42
C LEU A 227 17.98 28.36 -14.93
N ASN A 228 18.08 28.57 -13.62
CA ASN A 228 18.38 29.85 -12.97
C ASN A 228 17.24 30.89 -12.93
N LEU A 229 16.00 30.48 -13.13
CA LEU A 229 14.86 31.37 -12.88
C LEU A 229 14.49 31.38 -11.40
N HIS A 230 14.06 32.54 -10.91
CA HIS A 230 13.48 32.69 -9.59
C HIS A 230 11.97 32.87 -9.72
N HIS A 231 11.25 32.79 -8.61
CA HIS A 231 9.84 33.16 -8.61
C HIS A 231 9.69 34.62 -9.02
N THR A 232 8.61 34.95 -9.75
CA THR A 232 8.33 36.31 -10.24
C THR A 232 8.20 37.37 -9.15
N TRP A 233 7.91 36.95 -7.90
CA TRP A 233 7.81 37.83 -6.74
C TRP A 233 9.11 37.93 -5.93
N GLY A 234 10.21 37.34 -6.40
CA GLY A 234 11.54 37.43 -5.80
C GLY A 234 11.87 36.33 -4.77
N GLY A 235 12.75 36.67 -3.82
CA GLY A 235 13.47 35.75 -2.94
C GLY A 235 12.74 35.32 -1.65
N THR A 236 11.40 35.44 -1.60
CA THR A 236 10.62 34.93 -0.45
C THR A 236 9.89 33.63 -0.80
N ASN A 237 9.60 32.81 0.22
CA ASN A 237 8.83 31.56 0.03
C ASN A 237 7.31 31.75 0.13
N GLY A 238 6.86 33.00 0.27
CA GLY A 238 5.50 33.34 0.65
C GLY A 238 4.88 34.24 -0.40
N PRO A 239 4.14 33.69 -1.39
CA PRO A 239 3.35 34.52 -2.28
C PRO A 239 2.25 35.26 -1.50
N GLY A 240 1.81 36.40 -2.02
CA GLY A 240 0.78 37.24 -1.42
C GLY A 240 1.26 38.21 -0.34
N THR A 241 2.58 38.31 -0.07
CA THR A 241 3.08 39.23 0.96
C THR A 241 3.46 40.60 0.38
N PRO A 242 3.05 41.74 1.00
CA PRO A 242 3.38 43.07 0.48
C PRO A 242 4.88 43.37 0.40
N GLY A 243 5.70 42.67 1.20
CA GLY A 243 7.16 42.83 1.18
C GLY A 243 7.79 42.42 -0.15
N ASN A 244 7.16 41.52 -0.89
CA ASN A 244 7.64 41.04 -2.19
C ASN A 244 7.73 42.15 -3.24
N CYS A 245 6.93 43.22 -3.13
CA CYS A 245 7.04 44.34 -4.07
C CYS A 245 8.39 45.06 -4.06
N SER A 246 9.22 44.85 -3.03
CA SER A 246 10.56 45.43 -2.90
C SER A 246 11.67 44.46 -3.32
N ASP A 247 11.32 43.26 -3.77
CA ASP A 247 12.24 42.24 -4.26
C ASP A 247 11.99 42.01 -5.75
N ASP A 248 13.01 41.52 -6.45
CA ASP A 248 13.00 41.35 -7.90
C ASP A 248 13.48 39.93 -8.25
N ASP A 249 12.97 39.37 -9.35
CA ASP A 249 13.39 38.05 -9.84
C ASP A 249 14.64 38.13 -10.75
N TRP A 250 15.20 39.35 -10.87
CA TRP A 250 16.36 39.71 -11.67
C TRP A 250 16.15 39.53 -13.18
N VAL A 251 14.89 39.70 -13.61
CA VAL A 251 14.51 39.70 -15.02
C VAL A 251 13.73 41.00 -15.32
N ASN A 252 14.25 41.81 -16.24
CA ASN A 252 13.72 43.17 -16.45
C ASN A 252 12.30 43.23 -17.03
N ASP A 253 11.83 42.18 -17.70
CA ASP A 253 10.52 42.14 -18.38
C ASP A 253 9.44 41.37 -17.61
N THR A 254 9.75 40.88 -16.41
CA THR A 254 8.83 40.37 -15.41
C THR A 254 8.52 41.50 -14.42
N PRO A 255 7.30 42.09 -14.45
CA PRO A 255 6.97 43.15 -13.52
C PRO A 255 6.90 42.63 -12.09
N ASN A 256 7.41 43.40 -11.12
CA ASN A 256 7.29 43.07 -9.70
C ASN A 256 5.83 42.74 -9.35
N CYS A 257 5.63 41.65 -8.63
CA CYS A 257 4.34 41.24 -8.11
C CYS A 257 4.50 40.70 -6.68
N ILE A 258 3.41 40.51 -5.96
CA ILE A 258 3.45 39.80 -4.67
C ILE A 258 3.38 38.27 -4.83
N GLY A 259 3.12 37.76 -6.03
CA GLY A 259 2.80 36.36 -6.31
C GLY A 259 1.42 35.95 -5.78
N GLY A 260 0.87 34.85 -6.27
CA GLY A 260 -0.41 34.37 -5.73
C GLY A 260 -0.89 33.05 -6.30
N PHE A 261 -1.97 32.52 -5.75
CA PHE A 261 -2.55 31.24 -6.17
C PHE A 261 -3.70 31.38 -7.17
N SER A 262 -4.30 32.57 -7.27
CA SER A 262 -5.45 32.82 -8.13
C SER A 262 -5.02 33.43 -9.46
N CYS A 263 -5.55 32.88 -10.56
CA CYS A 263 -5.45 33.53 -11.87
C CYS A 263 -6.31 34.81 -11.93
N ASN A 264 -5.71 35.98 -11.69
CA ASN A 264 -6.35 37.29 -11.92
C ASN A 264 -5.60 38.06 -13.02
N PRO A 265 -6.02 37.97 -14.29
CA PRO A 265 -5.35 38.65 -15.41
C PRO A 265 -5.32 40.17 -15.33
N ASN A 266 -6.08 40.77 -14.41
CA ASN A 266 -6.10 42.21 -14.15
C ASN A 266 -5.41 42.57 -12.82
N GLY A 267 -4.69 41.63 -12.20
CA GLY A 267 -3.95 41.84 -10.96
C GLY A 267 -2.93 42.96 -11.09
N ASN A 268 -2.86 43.82 -10.08
CA ASN A 268 -1.86 44.89 -10.00
C ASN A 268 -1.50 45.08 -8.53
N THR A 269 -0.52 44.32 -8.07
CA THR A 269 -0.16 44.26 -6.66
C THR A 269 1.01 45.16 -6.30
N CYS A 270 1.91 45.42 -7.25
CA CYS A 270 3.08 46.28 -7.05
C CYS A 270 3.15 47.45 -8.06
N SER A 271 2.01 48.09 -8.32
CA SER A 271 1.84 49.26 -9.20
C SER A 271 1.95 49.01 -10.71
N THR A 272 2.25 47.77 -11.12
CA THR A 272 2.25 47.31 -12.51
C THR A 272 1.33 46.10 -12.65
N LEU A 273 0.92 45.76 -13.87
CA LEU A 273 0.12 44.55 -14.07
C LEU A 273 0.95 43.32 -13.69
N ASP A 274 0.40 42.47 -12.83
CA ASP A 274 1.05 41.22 -12.42
C ASP A 274 1.08 40.25 -13.62
N ASN A 275 2.23 39.63 -13.88
CA ASN A 275 2.33 38.58 -14.89
C ASN A 275 1.82 37.24 -14.36
N VAL A 276 0.52 37.17 -14.03
CA VAL A 276 -0.12 35.98 -13.44
C VAL A 276 -0.10 34.74 -14.33
N HIS A 277 0.24 34.87 -15.62
CA HIS A 277 0.39 33.74 -16.54
C HIS A 277 1.83 33.20 -16.59
N ASN A 278 2.76 33.81 -15.85
CA ASN A 278 4.14 33.36 -15.82
C ASN A 278 4.27 31.98 -15.18
N ILE A 279 5.04 31.09 -15.80
CA ILE A 279 5.28 29.74 -15.26
C ILE A 279 5.99 29.78 -13.91
N MET A 280 6.77 30.82 -13.62
CA MET A 280 7.46 31.00 -12.34
C MET A 280 6.59 31.64 -11.24
N ASP A 281 5.31 31.90 -11.48
CA ASP A 281 4.33 32.25 -10.44
C ASP A 281 3.59 30.99 -9.93
N TYR A 282 2.89 31.10 -8.81
CA TYR A 282 2.12 30.00 -8.19
C TYR A 282 0.63 30.03 -8.54
N THR A 283 0.27 30.83 -9.54
CA THR A 283 -1.11 31.01 -9.94
C THR A 283 -1.68 29.72 -10.52
N SER A 284 -3.00 29.66 -10.61
CA SER A 284 -3.69 28.53 -11.23
C SER A 284 -3.71 28.53 -12.76
N CYS A 285 -2.97 29.43 -13.44
CA CYS A 285 -2.98 29.56 -14.90
C CYS A 285 -1.62 29.84 -15.57
N PRO A 286 -0.52 29.18 -15.17
CA PRO A 286 0.78 29.38 -15.80
C PRO A 286 0.79 28.87 -17.25
N ILE A 287 1.20 29.71 -18.19
CA ILE A 287 1.22 29.40 -19.63
C ILE A 287 2.34 30.08 -20.41
N MET A 288 3.22 30.86 -19.77
CA MET A 288 4.30 31.57 -20.49
C MET A 288 5.60 31.73 -19.70
N PHE A 289 6.72 31.75 -20.43
CA PHE A 289 7.96 32.40 -20.03
C PHE A 289 8.14 33.73 -20.78
N THR A 290 8.96 34.64 -20.24
CA THR A 290 9.32 35.91 -20.90
C THR A 290 10.61 35.82 -21.71
N GLU A 291 10.82 36.75 -22.64
CA GLU A 291 12.08 36.87 -23.39
C GLU A 291 13.27 37.12 -22.46
N GLY A 292 13.09 37.91 -21.39
CA GLY A 292 14.11 38.09 -20.36
C GLY A 292 14.44 36.79 -19.61
N GLN A 293 13.43 35.98 -19.26
CA GLN A 293 13.63 34.67 -18.66
C GLN A 293 14.38 33.72 -19.61
N LYS A 294 14.06 33.73 -20.91
CA LYS A 294 14.82 32.99 -21.95
C LYS A 294 16.30 33.35 -21.93
N VAL A 295 16.65 34.64 -21.96
CA VAL A 295 18.05 35.08 -21.95
C VAL A 295 18.77 34.59 -20.71
N ARG A 296 18.12 34.63 -19.55
CA ARG A 296 18.68 34.17 -18.27
C ARG A 296 18.93 32.65 -18.26
N MET A 297 18.01 31.86 -18.81
CA MET A 297 18.19 30.41 -18.98
C MET A 297 19.35 30.10 -19.94
N HIS A 298 19.47 30.83 -21.05
CA HIS A 298 20.58 30.68 -21.99
C HIS A 298 21.92 31.04 -21.34
N ALA A 299 21.96 32.07 -20.50
CA ALA A 299 23.16 32.41 -19.73
C ALA A 299 23.56 31.27 -18.78
N ALA A 300 22.60 30.67 -18.07
CA ALA A 300 22.86 29.51 -17.21
C ALA A 300 23.42 28.32 -18.00
N LEU A 301 22.91 28.09 -19.22
CA LEU A 301 23.39 27.06 -20.14
C LEU A 301 24.75 27.39 -20.79
N ASN A 302 25.29 28.59 -20.63
CA ASN A 302 26.62 28.96 -21.14
C ASN A 302 27.63 29.28 -20.03
N SER A 303 27.19 29.27 -18.76
CA SER A 303 28.04 29.44 -17.60
C SER A 303 28.68 28.11 -17.16
N GLY A 304 29.89 28.18 -16.62
CA GLY A 304 30.51 27.03 -15.94
C GLY A 304 29.86 26.68 -14.59
N THR A 305 29.10 27.60 -14.00
CA THR A 305 28.43 27.38 -12.71
C THR A 305 27.37 26.28 -12.82
N GLY A 306 27.44 25.28 -11.94
CA GLY A 306 26.50 24.15 -11.95
C GLY A 306 26.64 23.19 -13.13
N ALA A 307 27.72 23.34 -13.94
CA ALA A 307 28.12 22.45 -15.06
C ALA A 307 27.08 22.25 -16.18
N ARG A 308 26.09 23.13 -16.32
CA ARG A 308 25.02 23.00 -17.32
C ARG A 308 25.47 23.30 -18.74
N ASN A 309 26.60 23.99 -18.90
CA ASN A 309 27.20 24.27 -20.19
C ASN A 309 27.63 23.05 -21.00
N ASN A 310 27.74 21.88 -20.37
CA ASN A 310 27.99 20.64 -21.10
C ASN A 310 26.71 19.97 -21.62
N LEU A 311 25.54 20.23 -21.02
CA LEU A 311 24.29 19.50 -21.28
C LEU A 311 23.87 19.51 -22.75
N TRP A 312 24.03 20.64 -23.43
CA TRP A 312 23.55 20.84 -24.80
C TRP A 312 24.64 20.71 -25.88
N THR A 313 25.89 20.47 -25.49
CA THR A 313 26.99 20.37 -26.45
C THR A 313 26.79 19.20 -27.41
N ASN A 314 27.23 19.34 -28.66
CA ASN A 314 27.13 18.26 -29.64
C ASN A 314 27.83 16.97 -29.16
N ALA A 315 28.97 17.11 -28.47
CA ALA A 315 29.68 15.97 -27.90
C ALA A 315 28.82 15.23 -26.84
N ASN A 316 28.15 15.97 -25.96
CA ASN A 316 27.27 15.36 -24.96
C ASN A 316 26.03 14.74 -25.59
N ARG A 317 25.42 15.39 -26.60
CA ARG A 317 24.26 14.85 -27.33
C ARG A 317 24.57 13.49 -27.97
N VAL A 318 25.73 13.36 -28.62
CA VAL A 318 26.20 12.08 -29.16
C VAL A 318 26.46 11.07 -28.04
N ALA A 319 27.11 11.49 -26.95
CA ALA A 319 27.46 10.61 -25.83
C ALA A 319 26.24 10.14 -25.00
N THR A 320 25.06 10.73 -25.22
CA THR A 320 23.80 10.40 -24.53
C THR A 320 22.72 9.88 -25.49
N GLY A 321 23.02 9.81 -26.79
CA GLY A 321 22.10 9.37 -27.84
C GLY A 321 20.90 10.29 -28.05
N THR A 322 21.08 11.60 -27.84
CA THR A 322 20.04 12.63 -28.05
C THR A 322 20.36 13.54 -29.25
N ASP A 323 21.40 13.22 -30.01
CA ASP A 323 21.70 13.90 -31.28
C ASP A 323 20.69 13.51 -32.37
N ASP A 324 20.51 14.37 -33.38
CA ASP A 324 19.52 14.17 -34.44
C ASP A 324 19.83 12.98 -35.37
N ASN A 325 21.08 12.51 -35.38
CA ASN A 325 21.53 11.35 -36.17
C ASN A 325 21.55 10.06 -35.36
N TYR A 326 21.14 10.08 -34.09
CA TYR A 326 21.11 8.88 -33.26
C TYR A 326 20.14 7.86 -33.85
N VAL A 327 20.62 6.64 -34.06
CA VAL A 327 19.81 5.51 -34.51
C VAL A 327 19.42 4.69 -33.29
N PRO A 328 18.11 4.61 -32.93
CA PRO A 328 17.67 3.84 -31.78
C PRO A 328 18.07 2.37 -31.89
N VAL A 329 18.75 1.87 -30.86
CA VAL A 329 19.02 0.44 -30.67
C VAL A 329 17.94 -0.14 -29.75
N ALA A 330 17.46 -1.34 -30.07
CA ALA A 330 16.54 -2.06 -29.19
C ALA A 330 17.29 -2.50 -27.91
N CYS A 331 16.85 -2.00 -26.76
CA CYS A 331 17.40 -2.43 -25.48
C CYS A 331 16.77 -3.73 -25.01
N ALA A 332 17.57 -4.62 -24.43
CA ALA A 332 17.03 -5.72 -23.65
C ALA A 332 16.19 -5.16 -22.48
N PRO A 333 15.00 -5.71 -22.21
CA PRO A 333 14.24 -5.36 -21.02
C PRO A 333 14.98 -5.82 -19.77
N ILE A 334 14.71 -5.16 -18.63
CA ILE A 334 15.04 -5.67 -17.31
C ILE A 334 13.77 -6.31 -16.76
N ALA A 335 13.84 -7.60 -16.44
CA ALA A 335 12.69 -8.37 -15.99
C ALA A 335 12.39 -7.99 -14.54
N ASP A 336 11.13 -7.65 -14.27
CA ASP A 336 10.67 -7.39 -12.92
C ASP A 336 9.17 -7.64 -12.81
N PHE A 337 8.72 -7.88 -11.59
CA PHE A 337 7.31 -8.05 -11.24
C PHE A 337 7.15 -7.74 -9.75
N ASP A 338 5.89 -7.51 -9.34
CA ASP A 338 5.52 -7.17 -7.97
C ASP A 338 6.23 -8.05 -6.93
N ASP A 339 6.69 -7.43 -5.84
CA ASP A 339 7.38 -8.11 -4.75
C ASP A 339 6.48 -8.48 -3.58
N ASP A 340 5.18 -8.22 -3.68
CA ASP A 340 4.19 -8.61 -2.70
C ASP A 340 4.19 -10.12 -2.46
N PHE A 341 4.33 -10.51 -1.19
CA PHE A 341 4.16 -11.88 -0.76
C PHE A 341 2.68 -12.30 -0.84
N ILE A 342 2.40 -13.34 -1.62
CA ILE A 342 1.03 -13.77 -1.89
C ILE A 342 0.69 -14.95 -0.98
N ARG A 343 -0.26 -14.74 -0.06
CA ARG A 343 -0.90 -15.83 0.69
C ARG A 343 -2.30 -16.11 0.16
N THR A 344 -2.59 -17.36 -0.15
CA THR A 344 -3.88 -17.76 -0.75
C THR A 344 -4.34 -19.15 -0.34
N CYS A 345 -5.61 -19.47 -0.60
CA CYS A 345 -6.14 -20.83 -0.48
C CYS A 345 -5.96 -21.62 -1.79
N THR A 346 -5.90 -22.95 -1.68
CA THR A 346 -6.00 -23.85 -2.85
C THR A 346 -7.25 -23.55 -3.66
N GLY A 347 -7.13 -23.49 -4.98
CA GLY A 347 -8.26 -23.24 -5.88
C GLY A 347 -8.61 -21.76 -6.09
N VAL A 348 -8.02 -20.84 -5.33
CA VAL A 348 -8.24 -19.40 -5.49
C VAL A 348 -7.32 -18.83 -6.57
N PRO A 349 -7.84 -18.07 -7.56
CA PRO A 349 -7.01 -17.42 -8.57
C PRO A 349 -6.01 -16.42 -7.99
N VAL A 350 -4.77 -16.50 -8.48
CA VAL A 350 -3.66 -15.57 -8.19
C VAL A 350 -3.32 -14.83 -9.48
N THR A 351 -3.23 -13.50 -9.40
CA THR A 351 -2.83 -12.65 -10.54
C THR A 351 -1.40 -12.17 -10.33
N PHE A 352 -0.57 -12.31 -11.35
CA PHE A 352 0.75 -11.68 -11.39
C PHE A 352 0.72 -10.48 -12.31
N LYS A 353 1.51 -9.46 -11.97
CA LYS A 353 1.63 -8.22 -12.72
C LYS A 353 3.07 -8.01 -13.17
N ASP A 354 3.26 -7.85 -14.47
CA ASP A 354 4.54 -7.48 -15.07
C ASP A 354 4.97 -6.08 -14.60
N GLY A 355 6.22 -5.97 -14.18
CA GLY A 355 6.91 -4.72 -13.82
C GLY A 355 8.17 -4.47 -14.66
N SER A 356 8.38 -5.25 -15.72
CA SER A 356 9.60 -5.20 -16.53
C SER A 356 9.77 -3.85 -17.24
N TRP A 357 11.02 -3.38 -17.39
CA TRP A 357 11.32 -2.01 -17.86
C TRP A 357 12.57 -1.93 -18.76
N LYS A 358 13.08 -0.71 -19.02
CA LYS A 358 14.23 -0.35 -19.90
C LYS A 358 14.05 -0.57 -21.41
N GLY A 359 13.51 -1.72 -21.80
CA GLY A 359 13.52 -2.18 -23.19
C GLY A 359 12.18 -2.71 -23.66
N ASP A 360 11.08 -1.96 -23.46
CA ASP A 360 9.71 -2.25 -23.94
C ASP A 360 9.47 -3.74 -24.29
N PRO A 361 9.20 -4.60 -23.28
CA PRO A 361 9.06 -6.03 -23.49
C PRO A 361 7.90 -6.33 -24.46
N THR A 362 8.11 -7.33 -25.31
CA THR A 362 7.12 -7.78 -26.31
C THR A 362 6.69 -9.24 -26.11
N ASN A 363 7.43 -9.98 -25.29
CA ASN A 363 7.14 -11.36 -24.94
C ASN A 363 7.48 -11.59 -23.47
N TRP A 364 6.65 -12.41 -22.81
CA TRP A 364 6.80 -12.82 -21.42
C TRP A 364 6.77 -14.35 -21.35
N THR A 365 7.52 -14.91 -20.42
CA THR A 365 7.41 -16.32 -20.06
C THR A 365 7.48 -16.42 -18.54
N TRP A 366 6.34 -16.73 -17.95
CA TRP A 366 6.21 -17.01 -16.53
C TRP A 366 6.41 -18.49 -16.28
N THR A 367 7.27 -18.85 -15.34
CA THR A 367 7.39 -20.21 -14.81
C THR A 367 6.84 -20.22 -13.39
N LEU A 368 5.76 -20.95 -13.20
CA LEU A 368 4.89 -20.95 -12.02
C LEU A 368 4.74 -22.40 -11.52
N PRO A 369 5.79 -22.98 -10.92
CA PRO A 369 5.77 -24.38 -10.47
C PRO A 369 4.58 -24.62 -9.52
N GLY A 370 3.84 -25.71 -9.74
CA GLY A 370 2.66 -26.06 -8.93
C GLY A 370 1.35 -25.32 -9.28
N ALA A 371 1.42 -24.29 -10.14
CA ALA A 371 0.24 -23.61 -10.64
C ALA A 371 -0.37 -24.31 -11.86
N THR A 372 -1.63 -24.01 -12.15
CA THR A 372 -2.31 -24.37 -13.40
C THR A 372 -2.80 -23.09 -14.08
N PRO A 373 -2.29 -22.75 -15.28
CA PRO A 373 -1.14 -23.39 -15.95
C PRO A 373 0.18 -23.15 -15.21
N SER A 374 1.16 -24.05 -15.36
CA SER A 374 2.49 -23.93 -14.74
C SER A 374 3.46 -23.05 -15.52
N VAL A 375 3.09 -22.68 -16.74
CA VAL A 375 3.78 -21.72 -17.61
C VAL A 375 2.74 -20.83 -18.27
N SER A 376 2.99 -19.53 -18.37
CA SER A 376 2.16 -18.60 -19.14
C SER A 376 3.01 -17.65 -19.95
N ASN A 377 2.49 -17.23 -21.12
CA ASN A 377 3.09 -16.18 -21.95
C ASN A 377 2.30 -14.87 -21.93
N ASP A 378 1.26 -14.79 -21.11
CA ASP A 378 0.52 -13.55 -20.91
C ASP A 378 1.38 -12.54 -20.16
N GLN A 379 1.22 -11.25 -20.44
CA GLN A 379 1.91 -10.19 -19.69
C GLN A 379 1.55 -10.26 -18.19
N ASN A 380 0.26 -10.37 -17.88
CA ASN A 380 -0.26 -10.43 -16.52
C ASN A 380 -1.10 -11.71 -16.34
N PRO A 381 -0.48 -12.86 -16.03
CA PRO A 381 -1.18 -14.14 -16.00
C PRO A 381 -2.04 -14.28 -14.73
N VAL A 382 -3.16 -15.00 -14.88
CA VAL A 382 -3.98 -15.47 -13.77
C VAL A 382 -3.85 -16.98 -13.69
N VAL A 383 -3.41 -17.50 -12.54
CA VAL A 383 -3.17 -18.94 -12.33
C VAL A 383 -3.80 -19.43 -11.04
N VAL A 384 -3.96 -20.75 -10.93
CA VAL A 384 -4.52 -21.39 -9.72
C VAL A 384 -3.54 -22.42 -9.17
N TYR A 385 -3.28 -22.37 -7.87
CA TYR A 385 -2.54 -23.41 -7.16
C TYR A 385 -3.52 -24.36 -6.48
N ASN A 386 -3.43 -25.65 -6.78
CA ASN A 386 -4.34 -26.68 -6.23
C ASN A 386 -3.70 -27.50 -5.11
N THR A 387 -2.40 -27.31 -4.88
CA THR A 387 -1.64 -28.03 -3.85
C THR A 387 -1.09 -27.02 -2.84
N PRO A 388 -1.19 -27.30 -1.53
CA PRO A 388 -0.55 -26.46 -0.52
C PRO A 388 0.97 -26.52 -0.62
N GLY A 389 1.63 -25.40 -0.32
CA GLY A 389 3.08 -25.29 -0.38
C GLY A 389 3.54 -23.85 -0.54
N THR A 390 4.86 -23.66 -0.55
CA THR A 390 5.47 -22.41 -0.97
C THR A 390 6.05 -22.57 -2.37
N TYR A 391 5.91 -21.54 -3.20
CA TYR A 391 6.31 -21.58 -4.60
C TYR A 391 7.16 -20.37 -4.97
N ASP A 392 8.24 -20.66 -5.70
CA ASP A 392 9.03 -19.67 -6.41
C ASP A 392 8.28 -19.23 -7.67
N VAL A 393 8.54 -18.01 -8.12
CA VAL A 393 8.00 -17.48 -9.37
C VAL A 393 9.14 -16.89 -10.19
N THR A 394 9.19 -17.25 -11.47
CA THR A 394 10.18 -16.74 -12.42
C THR A 394 9.48 -16.06 -13.59
N LEU A 395 9.92 -14.85 -13.92
CA LEU A 395 9.53 -14.11 -15.12
C LEU A 395 10.75 -13.93 -16.03
N THR A 396 10.64 -14.34 -17.28
CA THR A 396 11.54 -13.94 -18.36
C THR A 396 10.82 -12.94 -19.27
N ALA A 397 11.37 -11.74 -19.41
CA ALA A 397 10.86 -10.72 -20.32
C ALA A 397 11.83 -10.55 -21.48
N SER A 398 11.32 -10.39 -22.71
CA SER A 398 12.17 -10.28 -23.90
C SER A 398 11.62 -9.39 -25.00
N ASN A 399 12.53 -8.94 -25.86
CA ASN A 399 12.25 -8.25 -27.12
C ASN A 399 13.39 -8.51 -28.13
N ALA A 400 13.41 -7.77 -29.24
CA ALA A 400 14.47 -7.88 -30.25
C ALA A 400 15.88 -7.47 -29.75
N GLY A 401 15.96 -6.71 -28.66
CA GLY A 401 17.21 -6.27 -28.02
C GLY A 401 17.81 -7.28 -27.04
N GLY A 402 17.05 -8.33 -26.67
CA GLY A 402 17.49 -9.39 -25.77
C GLY A 402 16.42 -9.79 -24.76
N SER A 403 16.87 -10.38 -23.65
CA SER A 403 15.99 -10.87 -22.59
C SER A 403 16.67 -10.75 -21.24
N ASP A 404 15.86 -10.63 -20.20
CA ASP A 404 16.30 -10.74 -18.81
C ASP A 404 15.36 -11.66 -18.04
N THR A 405 15.80 -12.17 -16.89
CA THR A 405 15.03 -13.12 -16.07
C THR A 405 15.12 -12.78 -14.59
N LYS A 406 13.96 -12.71 -13.94
CA LYS A 406 13.82 -12.47 -12.52
C LYS A 406 13.16 -13.65 -11.84
N THR A 407 13.76 -14.16 -10.76
CA THR A 407 13.14 -15.16 -9.88
C THR A 407 12.94 -14.56 -8.50
N ARG A 408 11.74 -14.73 -7.94
CA ARG A 408 11.43 -14.44 -6.53
C ARG A 408 11.13 -15.77 -5.84
N SER A 409 11.96 -16.13 -4.86
CA SER A 409 11.84 -17.40 -4.14
C SER A 409 10.76 -17.33 -3.06
N GLN A 410 9.99 -18.41 -2.93
CA GLN A 410 8.95 -18.61 -1.93
C GLN A 410 7.95 -17.45 -1.81
N ILE A 411 7.67 -16.74 -2.92
CA ILE A 411 6.81 -15.55 -2.91
C ILE A 411 5.32 -15.89 -2.82
N VAL A 412 4.93 -17.14 -3.15
CA VAL A 412 3.55 -17.60 -2.98
C VAL A 412 3.49 -18.64 -1.88
N GLU A 413 2.58 -18.47 -0.92
CA GLU A 413 2.19 -19.45 0.08
C GLU A 413 0.73 -19.88 -0.13
N VAL A 414 0.53 -21.16 -0.43
CA VAL A 414 -0.78 -21.76 -0.66
C VAL A 414 -1.13 -22.65 0.53
N ARG A 415 -2.26 -22.37 1.17
CA ARG A 415 -2.84 -23.21 2.23
C ARG A 415 -4.08 -23.92 1.72
N ARG A 416 -4.49 -25.02 2.37
CA ARG A 416 -5.74 -25.71 2.00
C ARG A 416 -6.95 -24.82 2.23
N ALA A 417 -7.91 -24.91 1.32
CA ALA A 417 -9.23 -24.30 1.48
C ALA A 417 -10.08 -24.97 2.57
N ALA A 418 -9.81 -26.24 2.89
CA ALA A 418 -10.44 -26.97 3.99
C ALA A 418 -9.49 -27.13 5.18
N ALA A 419 -10.04 -27.23 6.39
CA ALA A 419 -9.26 -27.51 7.58
C ALA A 419 -8.50 -28.85 7.54
N TRP A 420 -7.36 -28.86 8.22
CA TRP A 420 -6.60 -30.09 8.49
C TRP A 420 -7.16 -30.88 9.67
N TYR A 421 -7.67 -30.17 10.68
CA TYR A 421 -8.11 -30.77 11.93
C TYR A 421 -9.56 -30.38 12.27
N GLY A 422 -10.30 -31.29 12.89
CA GLY A 422 -11.53 -30.96 13.60
C GLY A 422 -11.23 -30.53 15.04
N ILE A 423 -12.26 -30.08 15.76
CA ILE A 423 -12.16 -29.84 17.20
C ILE A 423 -13.04 -30.85 17.97
N PRO A 424 -12.71 -31.23 19.22
CA PRO A 424 -11.62 -30.68 20.05
C PRO A 424 -10.23 -31.03 19.51
N PHE A 425 -9.31 -30.09 19.62
CA PHE A 425 -7.91 -30.22 19.22
C PHE A 425 -7.01 -29.86 20.41
N ALA A 426 -5.89 -30.56 20.54
CA ALA A 426 -4.90 -30.34 21.58
C ALA A 426 -3.50 -30.54 21.01
N GLU A 427 -2.61 -29.57 21.22
CA GLU A 427 -1.21 -29.62 20.84
C GLU A 427 -0.33 -29.29 22.04
N SER A 428 0.48 -30.27 22.46
CA SER A 428 1.44 -30.17 23.57
C SER A 428 2.89 -30.19 23.11
N PHE A 429 3.14 -30.07 21.80
CA PHE A 429 4.47 -29.97 21.16
C PHE A 429 5.40 -31.19 21.30
N GLU A 430 4.91 -32.31 21.81
CA GLU A 430 5.74 -33.50 22.05
C GLU A 430 6.19 -34.20 20.76
N ASN A 431 5.30 -34.27 19.76
CA ASN A 431 5.46 -35.07 18.54
C ASN A 431 5.22 -34.26 17.27
N ILE A 432 5.73 -33.03 17.24
CA ILE A 432 5.54 -32.08 16.15
C ILE A 432 6.84 -31.81 15.38
N ALA A 433 6.72 -31.54 14.08
CA ALA A 433 7.77 -30.88 13.30
C ALA A 433 7.50 -29.38 13.30
N PHE A 434 8.38 -28.57 13.88
CA PHE A 434 8.19 -27.12 14.00
C PHE A 434 9.51 -26.36 13.72
N PRO A 435 9.51 -25.36 12.81
CA PRO A 435 8.47 -25.12 11.80
C PRO A 435 8.33 -26.34 10.87
N GLY A 436 7.13 -26.59 10.36
CA GLY A 436 6.81 -27.81 9.60
C GLY A 436 5.44 -28.36 9.98
N GLY A 437 5.00 -29.43 9.30
CA GLY A 437 3.73 -30.09 9.65
C GLY A 437 2.51 -29.15 9.67
N PHE A 438 2.45 -28.18 8.74
CA PHE A 438 1.43 -27.11 8.64
C PHE A 438 1.52 -25.97 9.65
N TRP A 439 2.55 -25.98 10.51
CA TRP A 439 2.96 -24.83 11.31
C TRP A 439 3.99 -24.02 10.54
N SER A 440 3.83 -22.70 10.54
CA SER A 440 4.78 -21.79 9.89
C SER A 440 5.24 -20.72 10.87
N VAL A 441 6.49 -20.28 10.71
CA VAL A 441 7.07 -19.19 11.48
C VAL A 441 7.38 -18.03 10.52
N VAL A 442 6.98 -16.83 10.89
CA VAL A 442 7.34 -15.59 10.20
C VAL A 442 8.25 -14.81 11.13
N ASN A 443 9.54 -14.77 10.80
CA ASN A 443 10.56 -14.06 11.56
C ASN A 443 11.20 -13.00 10.64
N PRO A 444 10.80 -11.71 10.74
CA PRO A 444 11.38 -10.63 9.95
C PRO A 444 12.83 -10.30 10.36
N GLY A 445 13.29 -10.80 11.51
CA GLY A 445 14.69 -10.74 11.91
C GLY A 445 14.92 -11.25 13.34
N GLY A 446 16.16 -11.61 13.66
CA GLY A 446 16.55 -12.06 15.00
C GLY A 446 16.40 -13.57 15.22
N LYS A 447 15.92 -13.96 16.40
CA LYS A 447 15.62 -15.32 16.85
C LYS A 447 14.13 -15.62 16.63
N ALA A 448 13.87 -16.71 15.92
CA ALA A 448 12.54 -17.21 15.64
C ALA A 448 11.97 -18.03 16.82
N TRP A 449 10.65 -18.26 16.79
CA TRP A 449 10.00 -19.27 17.62
C TRP A 449 10.61 -20.66 17.37
N GLU A 450 10.88 -21.40 18.44
CA GLU A 450 11.49 -22.73 18.39
C GLU A 450 10.91 -23.67 19.45
N ILE A 451 11.19 -24.97 19.32
CA ILE A 451 10.88 -25.96 20.35
C ILE A 451 11.94 -25.89 21.44
N ASP A 452 11.51 -25.69 22.68
CA ASP A 452 12.32 -25.91 23.89
C ASP A 452 12.06 -27.32 24.41
N ASN A 453 13.12 -28.03 24.81
CA ASN A 453 13.07 -29.39 25.37
C ASN A 453 13.67 -29.47 26.78
N THR A 454 13.83 -28.32 27.43
CA THR A 454 14.41 -28.17 28.77
C THR A 454 13.35 -27.80 29.80
N VAL A 455 12.26 -27.17 29.38
CA VAL A 455 11.09 -26.82 30.18
C VAL A 455 9.81 -27.07 29.41
N SER A 456 8.72 -27.32 30.13
CA SER A 456 7.36 -27.38 29.61
C SER A 456 6.37 -27.20 30.78
N TYR A 457 5.09 -27.06 30.47
CA TYR A 457 4.02 -27.21 31.45
C TYR A 457 3.56 -28.67 31.50
N THR A 458 3.25 -29.25 30.35
CA THR A 458 2.90 -30.68 30.19
C THR A 458 4.01 -31.37 29.41
N GLY A 459 4.28 -32.65 29.70
CA GLY A 459 5.26 -33.42 28.93
C GLY A 459 6.72 -32.94 29.12
N SER A 460 7.43 -32.72 28.01
CA SER A 460 8.86 -32.43 27.95
C SER A 460 9.27 -31.32 26.97
N LYS A 461 8.33 -30.83 26.15
CA LYS A 461 8.58 -29.80 25.15
C LYS A 461 7.55 -28.68 25.23
N CYS A 462 7.95 -27.48 24.82
CA CYS A 462 7.05 -26.35 24.59
C CYS A 462 7.58 -25.45 23.48
N LEU A 463 6.82 -24.44 23.06
CA LEU A 463 7.33 -23.37 22.21
C LEU A 463 8.01 -22.30 23.04
N ARG A 464 9.13 -21.78 22.54
CA ARG A 464 9.89 -20.68 23.12
C ARG A 464 10.26 -19.65 22.08
N LEU A 465 10.27 -18.38 22.49
CA LEU A 465 10.92 -17.30 21.78
C LEU A 465 11.98 -16.64 22.68
N ILE A 466 13.22 -16.59 22.21
CA ILE A 466 14.34 -16.00 22.94
C ILE A 466 14.41 -14.49 22.68
N ASN A 467 13.82 -13.69 23.57
CA ASN A 467 13.79 -12.24 23.45
C ASN A 467 14.72 -11.50 24.42
N TYR A 468 15.32 -12.19 25.40
CA TYR A 468 16.26 -11.54 26.32
C TYR A 468 17.43 -10.87 25.58
N SER A 469 17.82 -11.42 24.42
CA SER A 469 18.83 -10.82 23.54
C SER A 469 18.66 -11.29 22.11
N GLY A 470 18.87 -10.40 21.14
CA GLY A 470 18.97 -10.76 19.72
C GLY A 470 17.67 -10.63 18.92
N ASN A 471 16.57 -10.20 19.56
CA ASN A 471 15.36 -9.75 18.87
C ASN A 471 15.23 -8.24 18.91
N THR A 472 14.59 -7.68 17.89
CA THR A 472 14.32 -6.24 17.78
C THR A 472 12.84 -5.99 18.03
N ASN A 473 12.36 -4.74 17.96
CA ASN A 473 10.94 -4.41 18.10
C ASN A 473 10.06 -4.86 16.91
N GLN A 474 10.53 -5.83 16.13
CA GLN A 474 9.78 -6.43 15.04
C GLN A 474 8.90 -7.56 15.56
N PRO A 475 7.73 -7.81 14.96
CA PRO A 475 6.83 -8.88 15.37
C PRO A 475 7.39 -10.25 14.95
N ASP A 476 7.43 -11.17 15.92
CA ASP A 476 7.77 -12.58 15.73
C ASP A 476 6.51 -13.43 15.77
N GLU A 477 6.26 -14.21 14.71
CA GLU A 477 4.99 -14.88 14.53
C GLU A 477 5.14 -16.39 14.37
N PHE A 478 4.21 -17.14 14.94
CA PHE A 478 3.91 -18.48 14.44
C PHE A 478 2.43 -18.62 14.11
N ILE A 479 2.16 -19.40 13.07
CA ILE A 479 0.81 -19.62 12.54
C ILE A 479 0.50 -21.10 12.65
N THR A 480 -0.68 -21.39 13.20
CA THR A 480 -1.18 -22.75 13.38
C THR A 480 -1.59 -23.38 12.04
N PRO A 481 -1.83 -24.70 12.03
CA PRO A 481 -2.67 -25.36 11.03
C PRO A 481 -4.11 -24.82 11.05
N SER A 482 -4.92 -25.31 10.11
CA SER A 482 -6.34 -24.94 10.01
C SER A 482 -7.27 -25.92 10.70
N TYR A 483 -8.32 -25.36 11.30
CA TYR A 483 -9.29 -26.05 12.14
C TYR A 483 -10.72 -25.86 11.61
N ASN A 484 -11.53 -26.92 11.68
CA ASN A 484 -12.93 -26.90 11.29
C ASN A 484 -13.81 -26.50 12.47
N LEU A 485 -14.41 -25.31 12.40
CA LEU A 485 -15.31 -24.75 13.42
C LEU A 485 -16.76 -24.64 12.90
N SER A 486 -17.12 -25.38 11.85
CA SER A 486 -18.42 -25.24 11.17
C SER A 486 -19.62 -25.77 11.97
N ASN A 487 -19.43 -26.76 12.85
CA ASN A 487 -20.51 -27.45 13.56
C ASN A 487 -20.37 -27.41 15.09
N VAL A 488 -19.79 -26.33 15.62
CA VAL A 488 -19.43 -26.21 17.04
C VAL A 488 -19.83 -24.83 17.57
N SER A 489 -20.34 -24.80 18.79
CA SER A 489 -20.72 -23.57 19.51
C SER A 489 -19.90 -23.44 20.79
N GLY A 490 -19.86 -22.23 21.36
CA GLY A 490 -19.08 -21.97 22.58
C GLY A 490 -17.58 -22.29 22.40
N THR A 491 -17.04 -22.03 21.22
CA THR A 491 -15.66 -22.35 20.90
C THR A 491 -14.68 -21.47 21.66
N GLU A 492 -13.64 -22.07 22.21
CA GLU A 492 -12.55 -21.39 22.93
C GLU A 492 -11.21 -21.93 22.46
N LEU A 493 -10.21 -21.06 22.40
CA LEU A 493 -8.81 -21.44 22.29
C LEU A 493 -8.14 -21.17 23.62
N THR A 494 -7.48 -22.17 24.18
CA THR A 494 -6.67 -22.02 25.40
C THR A 494 -5.22 -22.36 25.15
N PHE A 495 -4.32 -21.76 25.91
CA PHE A 495 -2.90 -22.10 25.90
C PHE A 495 -2.26 -21.78 27.25
N LYS A 496 -1.20 -22.50 27.61
CA LYS A 496 -0.36 -22.18 28.77
C LYS A 496 0.70 -21.19 28.34
N LEU A 497 0.81 -20.11 29.10
CA LEU A 497 1.79 -19.05 28.91
C LEU A 497 2.71 -18.99 30.12
N ALA A 498 4.02 -18.89 29.89
CA ALA A 498 4.97 -18.47 30.91
C ALA A 498 5.86 -17.33 30.40
N TYR A 499 5.94 -16.26 31.18
CA TYR A 499 6.67 -15.06 30.82
C TYR A 499 7.06 -14.25 32.07
N GLY A 500 8.31 -13.78 32.12
CA GLY A 500 8.84 -12.93 33.19
C GLY A 500 9.33 -11.60 32.64
N VAL A 501 8.66 -10.50 32.97
CA VAL A 501 9.00 -9.19 32.41
C VAL A 501 10.29 -8.63 33.00
N ARG A 502 11.14 -7.94 32.26
CA ARG A 502 12.37 -7.33 32.81
C ARG A 502 12.13 -6.10 33.68
N SER A 503 11.10 -5.33 33.39
CA SER A 503 10.80 -4.10 34.12
C SER A 503 9.30 -3.78 34.10
N THR A 504 8.86 -2.90 34.99
CA THR A 504 7.47 -2.40 34.99
C THR A 504 7.10 -1.56 33.77
N ASN A 505 8.11 -1.06 33.04
CA ASN A 505 7.93 -0.20 31.87
C ASN A 505 7.92 -0.98 30.54
N SER A 506 7.99 -2.31 30.60
CA SER A 506 7.98 -3.10 29.37
C SER A 506 6.63 -2.99 28.65
N LEU A 507 6.71 -2.80 27.34
CA LEU A 507 5.62 -2.61 26.39
C LEU A 507 5.41 -3.82 25.48
N GLU A 508 6.12 -4.94 25.74
CA GLU A 508 5.96 -6.17 24.98
C GLU A 508 4.51 -6.62 24.93
N GLN A 509 4.13 -7.24 23.83
CA GLN A 509 2.75 -7.61 23.60
C GLN A 509 2.67 -8.97 22.91
N LEU A 510 1.82 -9.84 23.47
CA LEU A 510 1.34 -11.04 22.80
C LEU A 510 -0.05 -10.78 22.27
N LYS A 511 -0.26 -11.07 20.99
CA LYS A 511 -1.57 -11.04 20.34
C LYS A 511 -1.88 -12.40 19.73
N VAL A 512 -3.16 -12.75 19.73
CA VAL A 512 -3.67 -13.87 18.92
C VAL A 512 -4.65 -13.31 17.91
N TYR A 513 -4.38 -13.61 16.64
CA TYR A 513 -5.22 -13.31 15.50
C TYR A 513 -5.87 -14.58 14.97
N TYR A 514 -6.94 -14.42 14.21
CA TYR A 514 -7.53 -15.47 13.40
C TYR A 514 -7.66 -15.02 11.95
N SER A 515 -7.78 -16.01 11.06
CA SER A 515 -8.13 -15.82 9.65
C SER A 515 -9.05 -16.96 9.21
N THR A 516 -10.01 -16.63 8.34
CA THR A 516 -10.90 -17.57 7.65
C THR A 516 -10.64 -17.63 6.13
N ASP A 517 -9.60 -16.94 5.66
CA ASP A 517 -9.24 -16.79 4.25
C ASP A 517 -7.79 -17.22 3.98
N CYS A 518 -7.38 -18.29 4.66
CA CYS A 518 -6.02 -18.86 4.57
C CYS A 518 -4.90 -17.89 4.95
N GLY A 519 -5.17 -16.87 5.76
CA GLY A 519 -4.18 -15.91 6.27
C GLY A 519 -3.96 -14.72 5.35
N LYS A 520 -4.83 -14.52 4.36
CA LYS A 520 -4.81 -13.33 3.51
C LYS A 520 -5.18 -12.09 4.32
N THR A 521 -6.17 -12.20 5.21
CA THR A 521 -6.51 -11.16 6.18
C THR A 521 -6.48 -11.71 7.60
N TRP A 522 -6.11 -10.85 8.56
CA TRP A 522 -5.97 -11.21 9.97
C TRP A 522 -6.82 -10.28 10.84
N SER A 523 -7.56 -10.87 11.77
CA SER A 523 -8.35 -10.14 12.76
C SER A 523 -7.94 -10.51 14.17
N ILE A 524 -7.78 -9.52 15.05
CA ILE A 524 -7.30 -9.72 16.42
C ILE A 524 -8.41 -10.26 17.34
N ARG A 525 -8.07 -11.18 18.25
CA ARG A 525 -9.00 -11.72 19.27
C ARG A 525 -8.45 -11.68 20.68
N TYR A 526 -7.14 -11.64 20.82
CA TYR A 526 -6.48 -11.58 22.11
C TYR A 526 -5.36 -10.56 22.06
N THR A 527 -5.17 -9.83 23.15
CA THR A 527 -4.06 -8.92 23.35
C THR A 527 -3.75 -8.81 24.82
N LYS A 528 -2.49 -9.00 25.17
CA LYS A 528 -1.99 -8.75 26.53
C LYS A 528 -0.57 -8.22 26.45
N SER A 529 -0.28 -7.22 27.27
CA SER A 529 0.98 -6.49 27.20
C SER A 529 1.60 -6.20 28.56
N GLY A 530 2.90 -5.97 28.55
CA GLY A 530 3.70 -5.56 29.71
C GLY A 530 3.46 -6.44 30.94
N VAL A 531 3.24 -5.79 32.09
CA VAL A 531 3.03 -6.48 33.38
C VAL A 531 1.79 -7.38 33.42
N ALA A 532 0.77 -7.12 32.59
CA ALA A 532 -0.40 -7.99 32.51
C ALA A 532 -0.05 -9.34 31.86
N LEU A 533 0.92 -9.34 30.94
CA LEU A 533 1.40 -10.56 30.30
C LEU A 533 2.21 -11.42 31.27
N ALA A 534 2.96 -10.81 32.19
CA ALA A 534 3.84 -11.49 33.13
C ALA A 534 3.11 -12.53 33.99
N THR A 535 3.72 -13.70 34.13
CA THR A 535 3.30 -14.80 35.01
C THR A 535 4.30 -15.03 36.15
N ALA A 536 5.57 -14.68 35.95
CA ALA A 536 6.63 -14.80 36.96
C ALA A 536 7.03 -13.44 37.60
N GLY A 537 6.29 -12.36 37.30
CA GLY A 537 6.64 -11.01 37.75
C GLY A 537 7.88 -10.47 37.06
N ILE A 538 8.70 -9.72 37.80
CA ILE A 538 9.89 -9.03 37.26
C ILE A 538 11.13 -9.93 37.35
N VAL A 539 11.79 -10.20 36.22
CA VAL A 539 12.97 -11.07 36.10
C VAL A 539 14.05 -10.36 35.27
N SER A 540 15.19 -10.03 35.90
CA SER A 540 16.29 -9.28 35.26
C SER A 540 17.30 -10.15 34.50
N SER A 541 17.30 -11.47 34.72
CA SER A 541 18.09 -12.47 34.00
C SER A 541 17.25 -13.13 32.87
N PRO A 542 17.86 -13.92 31.96
CA PRO A 542 17.08 -14.70 31.00
C PRO A 542 16.05 -15.57 31.73
N PHE A 543 14.78 -15.38 31.42
CA PHE A 543 13.68 -16.07 32.07
C PHE A 543 13.59 -17.50 31.53
N VAL A 544 13.50 -18.44 32.47
CA VAL A 544 13.23 -19.86 32.26
C VAL A 544 12.24 -20.25 33.36
N PRO A 545 11.06 -20.79 33.03
CA PRO A 545 10.08 -21.22 34.03
C PRO A 545 10.68 -22.25 34.99
N ALA A 546 10.58 -21.98 36.30
CA ALA A 546 11.11 -22.84 37.37
C ALA A 546 10.13 -23.95 37.80
N GLY A 547 8.86 -23.85 37.38
CA GLY A 547 7.86 -24.85 37.69
C GLY A 547 6.43 -24.43 37.28
N PRO A 548 5.43 -25.29 37.51
CA PRO A 548 4.05 -25.10 37.03
C PRO A 548 3.35 -23.83 37.53
N ASN A 549 3.77 -23.27 38.67
CA ASN A 549 3.20 -22.04 39.23
C ASN A 549 3.56 -20.76 38.47
N GLN A 550 4.53 -20.82 37.54
CA GLN A 550 4.88 -19.72 36.65
C GLN A 550 4.21 -19.82 35.29
N TRP A 551 3.33 -20.81 35.10
CA TRP A 551 2.49 -20.95 33.92
C TRP A 551 1.07 -20.51 34.25
N ARG A 552 0.44 -19.78 33.34
CA ARG A 552 -0.95 -19.37 33.43
C ARG A 552 -1.68 -19.80 32.18
N GLU A 553 -2.89 -20.33 32.35
CA GLU A 553 -3.78 -20.55 31.21
C GLU A 553 -4.33 -19.22 30.72
N GLU A 554 -4.22 -18.98 29.43
CA GLU A 554 -4.88 -17.91 28.73
C GLU A 554 -6.05 -18.50 27.94
N THR A 555 -7.18 -17.78 27.91
CA THR A 555 -8.39 -18.18 27.20
C THR A 555 -8.73 -17.10 26.17
N VAL A 556 -8.86 -17.51 24.92
CA VAL A 556 -9.29 -16.69 23.79
C VAL A 556 -10.69 -17.12 23.40
N ASN A 557 -11.66 -16.23 23.59
CA ASN A 557 -13.04 -16.49 23.20
C ASN A 557 -13.15 -16.50 21.66
N LEU A 558 -13.57 -17.62 21.10
CA LEU A 558 -13.80 -17.80 19.66
C LEU A 558 -15.30 -17.82 19.30
N ALA A 559 -16.20 -17.76 20.28
CA ALA A 559 -17.65 -17.76 20.09
C ALA A 559 -18.11 -16.43 19.46
N SER A 560 -17.92 -16.31 18.16
CA SER A 560 -18.25 -15.16 17.34
C SER A 560 -18.72 -15.64 15.98
N SER A 561 -19.77 -15.04 15.42
CA SER A 561 -20.27 -15.36 14.08
C SER A 561 -19.24 -15.19 12.96
N SER A 562 -18.17 -14.41 13.19
CA SER A 562 -17.06 -14.26 12.24
C SER A 562 -16.06 -15.42 12.27
N ILE A 563 -16.19 -16.36 13.22
CA ILE A 563 -15.32 -17.53 13.39
C ILE A 563 -16.15 -18.80 13.34
N SER A 564 -17.14 -18.91 14.23
CA SER A 564 -18.07 -20.03 14.30
C SER A 564 -18.78 -20.21 12.95
N GLY A 565 -18.92 -21.44 12.49
CA GLY A 565 -19.50 -21.74 11.17
C GLY A 565 -18.48 -21.88 10.03
N HIS A 566 -17.22 -21.50 10.23
CA HIS A 566 -16.18 -21.64 9.21
C HIS A 566 -15.47 -22.99 9.31
N ASP A 567 -15.22 -23.64 8.18
CA ASP A 567 -14.58 -24.95 8.07
C ASP A 567 -13.05 -24.86 7.88
N ASN A 568 -12.48 -23.65 7.88
CA ASN A 568 -11.06 -23.39 7.72
C ASN A 568 -10.63 -22.13 8.50
N VAL A 569 -10.37 -22.30 9.79
CA VAL A 569 -9.90 -21.24 10.68
C VAL A 569 -8.44 -21.49 11.05
N ILE A 570 -7.57 -20.50 10.84
CA ILE A 570 -6.17 -20.52 11.30
C ILE A 570 -5.94 -19.44 12.34
N PHE A 571 -4.98 -19.65 13.24
CA PHE A 571 -4.59 -18.70 14.27
C PHE A 571 -3.14 -18.27 14.10
N LYS A 572 -2.85 -17.01 14.40
CA LYS A 572 -1.51 -16.44 14.40
C LYS A 572 -1.21 -15.85 15.76
N PHE A 573 -0.14 -16.32 16.38
CA PHE A 573 0.42 -15.75 17.59
C PHE A 573 1.52 -14.79 17.19
N GLU A 574 1.37 -13.52 17.55
CA GLU A 574 2.32 -12.45 17.24
C GLU A 574 2.88 -11.92 18.56
N PHE A 575 4.20 -11.95 18.70
CA PHE A 575 4.89 -11.36 19.83
C PHE A 575 5.75 -10.19 19.35
N THR A 576 5.48 -8.99 19.86
CA THR A 576 6.34 -7.83 19.62
C THR A 576 7.20 -7.60 20.85
N SER A 577 8.52 -7.77 20.70
CA SER A 577 9.47 -7.56 21.79
C SER A 577 9.82 -6.08 21.98
N ASP A 578 10.27 -5.73 23.17
CA ASP A 578 10.93 -4.47 23.50
C ASP A 578 12.34 -4.69 24.09
N ASN A 579 12.92 -5.87 23.83
CA ASN A 579 14.07 -6.44 24.54
C ASN A 579 13.79 -6.76 26.01
N SER A 580 12.61 -7.26 26.38
CA SER A 580 12.37 -7.77 27.73
C SER A 580 12.94 -9.17 27.89
N ASN A 581 12.13 -10.22 27.80
CA ASN A 581 12.54 -11.54 28.26
C ASN A 581 11.92 -12.66 27.43
N ASN A 582 12.45 -13.87 27.61
CA ASN A 582 11.98 -15.05 26.90
C ASN A 582 10.53 -15.35 27.25
N ILE A 583 9.77 -15.81 26.27
CA ILE A 583 8.35 -16.21 26.41
C ILE A 583 8.21 -17.67 26.00
N TYR A 584 7.32 -18.38 26.70
CA TYR A 584 7.05 -19.80 26.49
C TYR A 584 5.56 -20.02 26.34
N ILE A 585 5.18 -20.87 25.38
CA ILE A 585 3.80 -21.28 25.12
C ILE A 585 3.73 -22.81 25.09
N ASP A 586 2.76 -23.38 25.78
CA ASP A 586 2.51 -24.81 25.82
C ASP A 586 1.00 -25.11 25.77
N ASP A 587 0.62 -26.36 25.53
CA ASP A 587 -0.77 -26.86 25.52
C ASP A 587 -1.78 -25.96 24.79
N ILE A 588 -1.60 -25.77 23.48
CA ILE A 588 -2.60 -25.07 22.66
C ILE A 588 -3.79 -26.01 22.44
N ASN A 589 -4.94 -25.65 23.00
CA ASN A 589 -6.18 -26.41 22.85
C ASN A 589 -7.24 -25.57 22.16
N ILE A 590 -8.06 -26.22 21.33
CA ILE A 590 -9.26 -25.63 20.77
C ILE A 590 -10.41 -26.55 21.11
N THR A 591 -11.38 -26.02 21.86
CA THR A 591 -12.54 -26.75 22.32
C THR A 591 -13.80 -26.07 21.85
N GLY A 592 -14.90 -26.79 21.90
CA GLY A 592 -16.24 -26.30 21.60
C GLY A 592 -17.23 -27.36 22.02
N VAL A 593 -18.47 -26.93 22.26
CA VAL A 593 -19.56 -27.87 22.45
C VAL A 593 -20.00 -28.28 21.05
N VAL A 594 -19.94 -29.58 20.76
CA VAL A 594 -20.65 -30.12 19.61
C VAL A 594 -22.12 -29.87 19.88
N GLY A 595 -22.72 -28.95 19.12
CA GLY A 595 -24.17 -28.87 19.09
C GLY A 595 -24.65 -30.19 18.53
N ILE A 596 -25.19 -31.07 19.38
CA ILE A 596 -26.39 -31.77 18.94
C ILE A 596 -27.31 -30.61 18.59
N SER A 597 -27.62 -30.43 17.31
CA SER A 597 -28.70 -29.54 16.94
C SER A 597 -29.93 -30.09 17.68
N GLU A 598 -30.26 -29.52 18.83
CA GLU A 598 -31.52 -29.77 19.51
C GLU A 598 -32.57 -29.18 18.58
N LEU A 599 -33.02 -29.99 17.62
CA LEU A 599 -34.24 -29.71 16.90
C LEU A 599 -35.33 -29.69 17.97
N SER A 600 -35.88 -28.53 18.28
CA SER A 600 -37.08 -28.42 19.09
C SER A 600 -38.31 -28.54 18.18
N GLU A 601 -39.48 -28.83 18.76
CA GLU A 601 -40.73 -28.90 17.98
C GLU A 601 -41.10 -27.54 17.35
N GLU A 602 -40.59 -26.44 17.92
CA GLU A 602 -40.71 -25.08 17.34
C GLU A 602 -39.83 -24.92 16.09
N ASP A 603 -38.64 -25.54 16.05
CA ASP A 603 -37.70 -25.42 14.93
C ASP A 603 -38.18 -26.13 13.67
N ILE A 604 -38.87 -27.27 13.81
CA ILE A 604 -39.39 -28.02 12.66
C ILE A 604 -40.83 -27.65 12.29
N SER A 605 -41.55 -26.91 13.16
CA SER A 605 -42.94 -26.49 12.92
C SER A 605 -43.87 -27.64 12.50
N LEU A 606 -43.80 -28.79 13.20
CA LEU A 606 -44.58 -29.98 12.86
C LEU A 606 -46.10 -29.73 12.98
N ASN A 607 -46.80 -29.85 11.87
CA ASN A 607 -48.24 -29.64 11.75
C ASN A 607 -48.93 -30.88 11.14
N ILE A 608 -50.08 -31.25 11.72
CA ILE A 608 -50.87 -32.40 11.29
C ILE A 608 -52.32 -31.97 11.07
N HIS A 609 -52.80 -32.07 9.83
CA HIS A 609 -54.14 -31.58 9.47
C HIS A 609 -54.78 -32.37 8.31
N PRO A 610 -56.12 -32.46 8.26
CA PRO A 610 -57.05 -32.10 9.33
C PRO A 610 -56.95 -33.07 10.52
N ASN A 611 -57.14 -32.56 11.73
CA ASN A 611 -57.13 -33.35 12.96
C ASN A 611 -58.25 -32.84 13.89
N PRO A 612 -59.37 -33.57 14.04
CA PRO A 612 -59.59 -34.96 13.63
C PRO A 612 -59.71 -35.16 12.11
N SER A 613 -59.39 -36.37 11.61
CA SER A 613 -59.53 -36.75 10.19
C SER A 613 -60.59 -37.84 9.98
N GLU A 614 -61.32 -37.78 8.87
CA GLU A 614 -62.24 -38.84 8.42
C GLU A 614 -61.60 -39.88 7.50
N GLN A 615 -60.63 -39.49 6.67
CA GLN A 615 -59.99 -40.39 5.69
C GLN A 615 -58.48 -40.17 5.54
N GLN A 616 -58.02 -38.94 5.32
CA GLN A 616 -56.60 -38.64 5.08
C GLN A 616 -56.08 -37.56 6.00
N VAL A 617 -54.78 -37.61 6.30
CA VAL A 617 -54.08 -36.59 7.10
C VAL A 617 -52.78 -36.21 6.43
N ASN A 618 -52.48 -34.90 6.42
CA ASN A 618 -51.22 -34.35 5.97
C ASN A 618 -50.30 -34.10 7.17
N ILE A 619 -49.01 -34.35 6.96
CA ILE A 619 -47.93 -34.21 7.94
C ILE A 619 -46.92 -33.25 7.30
N ASP A 620 -46.86 -32.02 7.83
CA ASP A 620 -45.99 -30.96 7.33
C ASP A 620 -44.97 -30.57 8.38
N PHE A 621 -43.70 -30.42 7.98
CA PHE A 621 -42.63 -29.90 8.81
C PHE A 621 -41.51 -29.30 7.95
N ASN A 622 -40.67 -28.45 8.53
CA ASN A 622 -39.54 -27.82 7.87
C ASN A 622 -38.22 -28.33 8.43
N ILE A 623 -37.20 -28.43 7.58
CA ILE A 623 -35.82 -28.73 8.00
C ILE A 623 -34.82 -27.77 7.33
N ASP A 624 -33.73 -27.48 8.03
CA ASP A 624 -32.71 -26.49 7.66
C ASP A 624 -31.65 -27.02 6.67
N LYS A 625 -31.37 -28.33 6.74
CA LYS A 625 -30.37 -29.05 5.92
C LYS A 625 -30.81 -30.50 5.73
N PRO A 626 -30.20 -31.28 4.81
CA PRO A 626 -30.58 -32.67 4.59
C PRO A 626 -30.34 -33.50 5.85
N ARG A 627 -31.33 -34.30 6.26
CA ARG A 627 -31.29 -35.12 7.49
C ARG A 627 -31.95 -36.46 7.26
N SER A 628 -31.40 -37.53 7.83
CA SER A 628 -31.99 -38.87 7.75
C SER A 628 -33.10 -39.00 8.78
N GLY A 629 -34.20 -39.67 8.42
CA GLY A 629 -35.28 -39.87 9.36
C GLY A 629 -36.41 -40.78 8.89
N LYS A 630 -37.45 -40.83 9.72
CA LYS A 630 -38.56 -41.76 9.59
C LYS A 630 -39.85 -41.12 10.07
N ILE A 631 -40.95 -41.38 9.36
CA ILE A 631 -42.30 -41.00 9.79
C ILE A 631 -43.06 -42.28 10.08
N PHE A 632 -43.62 -42.41 11.28
CA PHE A 632 -44.34 -43.61 11.69
C PHE A 632 -45.50 -43.31 12.63
N VAL A 633 -46.51 -44.18 12.60
CA VAL A 633 -47.72 -44.05 13.41
C VAL A 633 -47.70 -45.10 14.51
N ILE A 634 -48.02 -44.71 15.74
CA ILE A 634 -48.17 -45.63 16.87
C ILE A 634 -49.58 -45.52 17.47
N ASP A 635 -50.07 -46.61 18.06
CA ASP A 635 -51.31 -46.62 18.84
C ASP A 635 -51.10 -46.07 20.27
N ALA A 636 -52.20 -45.93 21.02
CA ALA A 636 -52.17 -45.46 22.41
C ALA A 636 -51.40 -46.39 23.38
N LEU A 637 -51.03 -47.60 22.95
CA LEU A 637 -50.21 -48.54 23.72
C LEU A 637 -48.72 -48.48 23.30
N GLY A 638 -48.37 -47.58 22.38
CA GLY A 638 -47.01 -47.38 21.90
C GLY A 638 -46.55 -48.39 20.83
N ARG A 639 -47.47 -49.17 20.26
CA ARG A 639 -47.13 -50.14 19.20
C ARG A 639 -47.13 -49.44 17.86
N THR A 640 -46.07 -49.60 17.07
CA THR A 640 -46.02 -49.10 15.70
C THR A 640 -47.04 -49.81 14.83
N ILE A 641 -47.95 -49.02 14.27
CA ILE A 641 -49.02 -49.45 13.38
C ILE A 641 -48.55 -49.37 11.93
N ASP A 642 -47.83 -48.31 11.57
CA ASP A 642 -47.32 -48.15 10.21
C ASP A 642 -46.08 -47.25 10.13
N VAL A 643 -45.33 -47.35 9.03
CA VAL A 643 -44.19 -46.51 8.66
C VAL A 643 -44.49 -45.84 7.33
N ILE A 644 -44.72 -44.53 7.38
CA ILE A 644 -45.14 -43.70 6.25
C ILE A 644 -43.96 -43.39 5.32
N PHE A 645 -42.78 -43.16 5.92
CA PHE A 645 -41.57 -42.82 5.20
C PHE A 645 -40.33 -43.22 6.00
N GLU A 646 -39.26 -43.64 5.32
CA GLU A 646 -37.94 -43.89 5.89
C GLU A 646 -36.88 -43.54 4.85
N GLY A 647 -36.00 -42.57 5.15
CA GLY A 647 -35.01 -42.05 4.21
C GLY A 647 -34.56 -40.63 4.54
N ASP A 648 -33.89 -39.98 3.58
CA ASP A 648 -33.40 -38.61 3.74
C ASP A 648 -34.50 -37.57 3.45
N PHE A 649 -34.69 -36.64 4.38
CA PHE A 649 -35.51 -35.44 4.20
C PHE A 649 -34.67 -34.33 3.56
N MET A 650 -35.29 -33.55 2.67
CA MET A 650 -34.61 -32.47 1.94
C MET A 650 -34.82 -31.10 2.61
N PRO A 651 -33.84 -30.17 2.53
CA PRO A 651 -33.97 -28.81 3.08
C PRO A 651 -35.24 -28.10 2.61
N GLY A 652 -35.89 -27.38 3.51
CA GLY A 652 -37.16 -26.69 3.25
C GLY A 652 -38.38 -27.46 3.77
N SER A 653 -39.53 -27.22 3.15
CA SER A 653 -40.80 -27.81 3.56
C SER A 653 -40.97 -29.23 3.06
N ASN A 654 -41.26 -30.14 3.97
CA ASN A 654 -41.54 -31.54 3.72
C ASN A 654 -43.00 -31.82 4.06
N SER A 655 -43.72 -32.45 3.13
CA SER A 655 -45.16 -32.73 3.25
C SER A 655 -45.43 -34.17 2.85
N PHE A 656 -46.10 -34.90 3.73
CA PHE A 656 -46.48 -36.30 3.53
C PHE A 656 -47.97 -36.49 3.76
N ASN A 657 -48.62 -37.27 2.88
CA ASN A 657 -50.02 -37.65 3.04
C ASN A 657 -50.12 -39.09 3.53
N TYR A 658 -50.94 -39.30 4.55
CA TYR A 658 -51.21 -40.62 5.12
C TYR A 658 -52.71 -40.92 5.03
N SER A 659 -53.05 -42.07 4.47
CA SER A 659 -54.43 -42.42 4.07
C SER A 659 -54.85 -43.85 4.38
N GLU A 660 -54.23 -44.48 5.39
CA GLU A 660 -54.55 -45.85 5.79
C GLU A 660 -55.87 -45.98 6.56
N ASP A 661 -56.48 -47.16 6.45
CA ASP A 661 -57.79 -47.50 7.02
C ASP A 661 -57.66 -47.88 8.51
N LEU A 662 -57.29 -46.88 9.32
CA LEU A 662 -57.21 -47.01 10.77
C LEU A 662 -58.61 -47.02 11.39
N SER A 663 -58.83 -47.91 12.36
CA SER A 663 -60.01 -47.90 13.22
C SER A 663 -60.17 -46.54 13.90
N LYS A 664 -61.41 -46.16 14.20
CA LYS A 664 -61.72 -44.93 14.95
C LYS A 664 -61.01 -44.93 16.31
N GLY A 665 -60.22 -43.91 16.59
CA GLY A 665 -59.36 -43.90 17.78
C GLY A 665 -58.29 -42.82 17.80
N LEU A 666 -57.54 -42.78 18.90
CA LEU A 666 -56.40 -41.88 19.11
C LEU A 666 -55.09 -42.58 18.76
N TYR A 667 -54.28 -41.91 17.94
CA TYR A 667 -52.96 -42.33 17.51
C TYR A 667 -51.95 -41.21 17.74
N LEU A 668 -50.66 -41.55 17.68
CA LEU A 668 -49.56 -40.58 17.63
C LEU A 668 -48.83 -40.75 16.30
N ILE A 669 -48.69 -39.65 15.56
CA ILE A 669 -47.81 -39.59 14.40
C ILE A 669 -46.47 -39.05 14.89
N ASN A 670 -45.42 -39.81 14.60
CA ASN A 670 -44.05 -39.53 15.01
C ASN A 670 -43.21 -39.20 13.77
N VAL A 671 -42.46 -38.12 13.85
CA VAL A 671 -41.40 -37.77 12.90
C VAL A 671 -40.08 -37.89 13.65
N GLU A 672 -39.26 -38.87 13.27
CA GLU A 672 -37.92 -39.08 13.82
C GLU A 672 -36.89 -38.48 12.86
N ILE A 673 -36.03 -37.60 13.36
CA ILE A 673 -34.97 -36.94 12.58
C ILE A 673 -33.68 -37.04 13.39
N ASP A 674 -32.63 -37.63 12.81
CA ASP A 674 -31.33 -37.82 13.46
C ASP A 674 -31.43 -38.44 14.89
N GLY A 675 -32.43 -39.30 15.12
CA GLY A 675 -32.69 -39.98 16.40
C GLY A 675 -33.55 -39.21 17.42
N VAL A 676 -34.01 -38.00 17.08
CA VAL A 676 -34.96 -37.22 17.90
C VAL A 676 -36.38 -37.44 17.37
N VAL A 677 -37.32 -37.79 18.26
CA VAL A 677 -38.71 -38.10 17.89
C VAL A 677 -39.65 -36.95 18.27
N PHE A 678 -40.35 -36.40 17.28
CA PHE A 678 -41.42 -35.41 17.44
C PHE A 678 -42.78 -36.07 17.27
N SER A 679 -43.67 -35.91 18.26
CA SER A 679 -44.96 -36.61 18.28
C SER A 679 -46.13 -35.63 18.30
N LYS A 680 -47.08 -35.79 17.38
CA LYS A 680 -48.37 -35.09 17.41
C LYS A 680 -49.52 -36.09 17.53
N ARG A 681 -50.53 -35.71 18.31
CA ARG A 681 -51.77 -36.47 18.45
C ARG A 681 -52.53 -36.44 17.13
N TYR A 682 -53.04 -37.60 16.71
CA TYR A 682 -53.88 -37.77 15.54
C TYR A 682 -55.16 -38.50 15.94
N LEU A 683 -56.32 -37.86 15.76
CA LEU A 683 -57.62 -38.44 16.04
C LEU A 683 -58.28 -38.90 14.73
N ARG A 684 -58.58 -40.19 14.63
CA ARG A 684 -59.33 -40.79 13.53
C ARG A 684 -60.81 -40.92 13.93
N ASN A 685 -61.67 -40.22 13.21
CA ASN A 685 -63.11 -40.11 13.53
C ASN A 685 -63.99 -41.20 12.96
#